data_AF-B4DAQ8-F1
#
_entry.id   AF-B4DAQ8-F1
#
_cell.length_a   1.000
_cell.length_b   1.000
_cell.length_c   1.000
_cell.angle_alpha   90.00
_cell.angle_beta   90.00
_cell.angle_gamma   90.00
#
_symmetry.space_group_name_H-M   'P 1'
#
loop_
_entity.id
_entity.type
_entity.pdbx_description
1 polymer ?
#
loop_
_entity_poly.entity_id
_entity_poly.type
_entity_poly.pdbx_seq_one_letter_code
_entity_poly.pdbx_strand_id
1 'polypeptide(L)'
;MIMKASKNLRAVALVIVLGFLTLLSVLAIAFFSSISTETRASRTFASQASTRQLAETAVNLVMSQIREATVQPGAAWASQPGMIRTFSDGGGASPKANAFFKLYSARNMVVGKTQLVTFDPESVGPSYQADPDGSRSDTPVDWDKYPAIFTDLNSPVLVNTAGTGGALSPVFPIVDPRAKESVNGIPLVEGFDFTADIDKVVAGGGSDSWRVPMPTRWIYVLRDGTLTTPDANYTPSGGGAGCSWSGAGSKALLPTKDNPIVGRIAFWADDDSSKVNVNTAGGYGKQSKTGFTDGYTLDSYAGSFWDTPRFYTNFDIGQTNPNNGALIPGVGAGGLAAAQPFQKEYQRYPGHPATTSLGAVLGNLLTSEQIYKLVPRINGGGSLGGTVRTDVATAVELQLKPERLYASLDELLFSESPVNGGQRETNDKYVGTDGAITPDILEKTKFFLTPYSRSPDLNLFGLPRVTIWPVNQSADEATGRNGFDRAIAFCSTIGAKKFIFTRSLASSGALSTTNDIQQTAYSQNVALMKYLRQLTSRPIPGFGGNFESKYGTDNRDMILGEIFDYIRIANLRDTTTGMTSYQYAKAGVVAPSRADVFGTGKKIGGFGRAATISEASLVFYCSGVEAAGAKNVDGAVIPCRRFSRGSDAGRS
;
A
#
# COMPACT_ATOMS: atom_id res chain seq x y z
N MET A 1 41.31 10.63 94.60
CA MET A 1 40.11 11.38 94.13
C MET A 1 39.50 10.60 92.97
N ILE A 2 38.64 9.63 93.25
CA ILE A 2 37.94 8.84 92.23
C ILE A 2 36.46 9.19 92.37
N MET A 3 35.95 10.07 91.50
CA MET A 3 34.52 10.40 91.44
C MET A 3 33.75 9.14 91.01
N LYS A 4 32.96 8.57 91.93
CA LYS A 4 31.89 7.62 91.60
C LYS A 4 30.76 8.40 90.90
N ALA A 5 30.70 8.32 89.57
CA ALA A 5 29.55 8.82 88.81
C ALA A 5 28.26 8.09 89.22
N SER A 6 27.19 8.84 89.46
CA SER A 6 25.90 8.33 89.94
C SER A 6 25.24 7.38 88.93
N LYS A 7 24.49 6.39 89.43
CA LYS A 7 23.77 5.37 88.62
C LYS A 7 22.87 5.99 87.52
N ASN A 8 22.41 7.23 87.68
CA ASN A 8 21.54 7.91 86.73
C ASN A 8 22.27 8.39 85.45
N LEU A 9 23.56 8.75 85.55
CA LEU A 9 24.39 9.13 84.39
C LEU A 9 24.67 7.95 83.46
N ARG A 10 24.73 6.73 84.00
CA ARG A 10 24.96 5.50 83.22
C ARG A 10 23.72 5.08 82.42
N ALA A 11 22.52 5.32 82.96
CA ALA A 11 21.26 5.04 82.25
C ALA A 11 21.02 6.00 81.09
N VAL A 12 21.27 7.31 81.29
CA VAL A 12 21.16 8.32 80.22
C VAL A 12 22.20 8.09 79.11
N ALA A 13 23.43 7.74 79.47
CA ALA A 13 24.47 7.37 78.49
C ALA A 13 24.08 6.14 77.65
N LEU A 14 23.45 5.13 78.26
CA LEU A 14 22.97 3.95 77.53
C LEU A 14 21.87 4.30 76.52
N VAL A 15 20.89 5.12 76.91
CA VAL A 15 19.79 5.54 76.02
C VAL A 15 20.30 6.38 74.86
N ILE A 16 21.26 7.28 75.10
CA ILE A 16 21.88 8.09 74.04
C ILE A 16 22.66 7.18 73.07
N VAL A 17 23.47 6.25 73.58
CA VAL A 17 24.24 5.32 72.73
C VAL A 17 23.31 4.40 71.94
N LEU A 18 22.23 3.90 72.54
CA LEU A 18 21.23 3.10 71.83
C LEU A 18 20.53 3.93 70.75
N GLY A 19 20.14 5.17 71.05
CA GLY A 19 19.55 6.09 70.09
C GLY A 19 20.47 6.35 68.89
N PHE A 20 21.76 6.63 69.14
CA PHE A 20 22.76 6.79 68.08
C PHE A 20 22.98 5.50 67.28
N LEU A 21 23.03 4.33 67.91
CA LEU A 21 23.13 3.05 67.22
C LEU A 21 21.91 2.76 66.34
N THR A 22 20.70 3.05 66.82
CA THR A 22 19.49 2.87 66.02
C THR A 22 19.47 3.81 64.81
N LEU A 23 19.90 5.06 64.98
CA LEU A 23 19.96 6.05 63.90
C LEU A 23 21.02 5.67 62.85
N LEU A 24 22.19 5.20 63.28
CA LEU A 24 23.22 4.67 62.37
C LEU A 24 22.74 3.43 61.62
N SER A 25 22.03 2.51 62.28
CA SER A 25 21.45 1.33 61.62
C SER A 25 20.38 1.71 60.59
N VAL A 26 19.50 2.66 60.90
CA VAL A 26 18.49 3.16 59.95
C VAL A 26 19.16 3.84 58.75
N LEU A 27 20.18 4.66 58.97
CA LEU A 27 20.95 5.30 57.90
C LEU A 27 21.66 4.25 57.02
N ALA A 28 22.25 3.23 57.62
CA ALA A 28 22.90 2.14 56.88
C ALA A 28 21.90 1.36 56.02
N ILE A 29 20.72 1.02 56.56
CA ILE A 29 19.66 0.33 55.80
C ILE A 29 19.16 1.19 54.64
N ALA A 30 18.93 2.49 54.88
CA ALA A 30 18.52 3.42 53.83
C ALA A 30 19.58 3.54 52.73
N PHE A 31 20.87 3.61 53.09
CA PHE A 31 21.99 3.64 52.15
C PHE A 31 22.10 2.34 51.33
N PHE A 32 22.01 1.17 51.97
CA PHE A 32 22.00 -0.12 51.27
C PHE A 32 20.78 -0.27 50.35
N SER A 33 19.60 0.21 50.78
CA SER A 33 18.40 0.23 49.95
C SER A 33 18.58 1.14 48.72
N SER A 34 19.18 2.33 48.89
CA SER A 34 19.52 3.22 47.78
C SER A 34 20.49 2.58 46.79
N ILE A 35 21.59 1.99 47.27
CA ILE A 35 22.57 1.29 46.42
C ILE A 35 21.92 0.14 45.66
N SER A 36 21.04 -0.64 46.33
CA SER A 36 20.36 -1.75 45.67
C SER A 36 19.42 -1.26 44.55
N THR A 37 18.75 -0.13 44.76
CA THR A 37 17.86 0.51 43.78
C THR A 37 18.67 1.08 42.62
N GLU A 38 19.76 1.80 42.90
CA GLU A 38 20.67 2.35 41.89
C GLU A 38 21.34 1.26 41.06
N THR A 39 21.78 0.17 41.70
CA THR A 39 22.37 -0.99 41.01
C THR A 39 21.34 -1.67 40.12
N ARG A 40 20.10 -1.85 40.60
CA ARG A 40 19.01 -2.42 39.80
C ARG A 40 18.66 -1.52 38.62
N ALA A 41 18.52 -0.21 38.84
CA ALA A 41 18.25 0.77 37.79
C ALA A 41 19.36 0.79 36.74
N SER A 42 20.63 0.78 37.17
CA SER A 42 21.79 0.73 36.27
C SER A 42 21.83 -0.55 35.44
N ARG A 43 21.52 -1.71 36.05
CA ARG A 43 21.41 -2.99 35.32
C ARG A 43 20.25 -2.97 34.32
N THR A 44 19.10 -2.44 34.69
CA THR A 44 17.95 -2.30 33.79
C THR A 44 18.28 -1.38 32.62
N PHE A 45 18.93 -0.24 32.86
CA PHE A 45 19.35 0.68 31.81
C PHE A 45 20.37 0.03 30.85
N ALA A 46 21.38 -0.67 31.40
CA ALA A 46 22.35 -1.39 30.58
C ALA A 46 21.69 -2.51 29.74
N SER A 47 20.75 -3.26 30.34
CA SER A 47 19.99 -4.30 29.63
C SER A 47 19.11 -3.70 28.52
N GLN A 48 18.47 -2.55 28.78
CA GLN A 48 17.67 -1.84 27.78
C GLN A 48 18.52 -1.35 26.61
N ALA A 49 19.69 -0.76 26.89
CA ALA A 49 20.63 -0.34 25.86
C ALA A 49 21.13 -1.52 25.01
N SER A 50 21.50 -2.63 25.66
CA SER A 50 21.91 -3.86 24.97
C SER A 50 20.79 -4.44 24.11
N THR A 51 19.55 -4.46 24.62
CA THR A 51 18.38 -4.96 23.88
C THR A 51 18.09 -4.10 22.65
N ARG A 52 18.22 -2.78 22.79
CA ARG A 52 18.06 -1.85 21.67
C ARG A 52 19.11 -2.08 20.57
N GLN A 53 20.37 -2.28 20.96
CA GLN A 53 21.44 -2.60 20.00
C GLN A 53 21.17 -3.92 19.26
N LEU A 54 20.67 -4.95 19.96
CA LEU A 54 20.26 -6.21 19.34
C LEU A 54 19.09 -6.01 18.36
N ALA A 55 18.09 -5.22 18.74
CA ALA A 55 16.96 -4.90 17.84
C ALA A 55 17.42 -4.12 16.59
N GLU A 56 18.29 -3.12 16.75
CA GLU A 56 18.88 -2.37 15.64
C GLU A 56 19.72 -3.28 14.71
N THR A 57 20.37 -4.31 15.25
CA THR A 57 21.11 -5.30 14.46
C THR A 57 20.19 -6.06 13.50
N ALA A 58 19.01 -6.50 13.96
CA ALA A 58 18.03 -7.16 13.10
C ALA A 58 17.55 -6.24 11.96
N VAL A 59 17.25 -4.97 12.27
CA VAL A 59 16.82 -3.97 11.27
C VAL A 59 17.94 -3.72 10.25
N ASN A 60 19.19 -3.58 10.70
CA ASN A 60 20.35 -3.37 9.83
C ASN A 60 20.60 -4.58 8.91
N LEU A 61 20.40 -5.81 9.39
CA LEU A 61 20.49 -7.01 8.55
C LEU A 61 19.43 -7.01 7.44
N VAL A 62 18.17 -6.72 7.78
CA VAL A 62 17.09 -6.62 6.79
C VAL A 62 17.39 -5.52 5.77
N MET A 63 17.80 -4.32 6.21
CA MET A 63 18.17 -3.24 5.30
C MET A 63 19.36 -3.61 4.39
N SER A 64 20.35 -4.32 4.93
CA SER A 64 21.48 -4.83 4.15
C SER A 64 21.01 -5.77 3.04
N GLN A 65 20.13 -6.73 3.37
CA GLN A 65 19.55 -7.67 2.42
C GLN A 65 18.75 -6.98 1.32
N ILE A 66 17.89 -6.01 1.69
CA ILE A 66 17.11 -5.23 0.73
C ILE A 66 18.05 -4.44 -0.19
N ARG A 67 19.06 -3.77 0.36
CA ARG A 67 20.01 -2.98 -0.42
C ARG A 67 20.81 -3.85 -1.37
N GLU A 68 21.30 -5.00 -0.90
CA GLU A 68 22.06 -5.94 -1.74
C GLU A 68 21.20 -6.50 -2.88
N ALA A 69 19.93 -6.83 -2.60
CA ALA A 69 19.02 -7.35 -3.61
C ALA A 69 18.60 -6.31 -4.66
N THR A 70 18.33 -5.07 -4.24
CA THR A 70 17.73 -4.03 -5.09
C THR A 70 18.73 -3.19 -5.89
N VAL A 71 20.01 -3.21 -5.52
CA VAL A 71 21.08 -2.44 -6.20
C VAL A 71 21.77 -3.25 -7.31
N GLN A 72 21.42 -4.53 -7.49
CA GLN A 72 22.05 -5.40 -8.49
C GLN A 72 21.87 -4.85 -9.92
N PRO A 73 22.96 -4.46 -10.62
CA PRO A 73 22.86 -3.91 -11.96
C PRO A 73 22.32 -4.95 -12.93
N GLY A 74 21.31 -4.58 -13.72
CA GLY A 74 20.76 -5.47 -14.75
C GLY A 74 19.99 -6.68 -14.19
N ALA A 75 19.56 -6.63 -12.93
CA ALA A 75 18.61 -7.57 -12.36
C ALA A 75 17.27 -6.88 -12.10
N ALA A 76 16.18 -7.57 -12.42
CA ALA A 76 14.86 -7.22 -11.91
C ALA A 76 14.70 -7.87 -10.54
N TRP A 77 13.89 -7.27 -9.68
CA TRP A 77 13.58 -7.84 -8.38
C TRP A 77 12.08 -7.77 -8.11
N ALA A 78 11.60 -8.73 -7.34
CA ALA A 78 10.25 -8.75 -6.80
C ALA A 78 10.32 -9.04 -5.31
N SER A 79 9.58 -8.28 -4.51
CA SER A 79 9.38 -8.59 -3.11
C SER A 79 8.26 -9.61 -2.95
N GLN A 80 8.35 -10.38 -1.89
CA GLN A 80 7.28 -11.20 -1.33
C GLN A 80 7.41 -11.12 0.20
N PRO A 81 6.37 -11.52 0.95
CA PRO A 81 6.47 -11.62 2.40
C PRO A 81 7.70 -12.47 2.81
N GLY A 82 8.60 -11.89 3.61
CA GLY A 82 9.80 -12.57 4.10
C GLY A 82 10.96 -12.73 3.11
N MET A 83 10.90 -12.26 1.85
CA MET A 83 11.99 -12.49 0.88
C MET A 83 11.98 -11.52 -0.31
N ILE A 84 13.15 -11.26 -0.89
CA ILE A 84 13.28 -10.60 -2.20
C ILE A 84 13.89 -11.57 -3.20
N ARG A 85 13.22 -11.75 -4.34
CA ARG A 85 13.73 -12.55 -5.46
C ARG A 85 14.34 -11.65 -6.51
N THR A 86 15.52 -12.01 -7.00
CA THR A 86 16.20 -11.30 -8.09
C THR A 86 16.24 -12.17 -9.35
N PHE A 87 16.10 -11.54 -10.51
CA PHE A 87 16.02 -12.18 -11.82
C PHE A 87 17.02 -11.52 -12.77
N SER A 88 17.80 -12.34 -13.48
CA SER A 88 18.82 -11.89 -14.44
C SER A 88 18.92 -12.88 -15.60
N ASP A 89 19.58 -12.51 -16.69
CA ASP A 89 19.67 -13.32 -17.92
C ASP A 89 20.59 -14.56 -17.81
N GLY A 90 20.58 -15.29 -16.69
CA GLY A 90 21.19 -16.63 -16.62
C GLY A 90 21.05 -17.36 -15.28
N GLY A 91 20.03 -18.24 -15.13
CA GLY A 91 19.91 -19.10 -13.94
C GLY A 91 19.02 -20.34 -14.10
N GLY A 92 19.55 -21.52 -13.73
CA GLY A 92 19.03 -22.86 -14.05
C GLY A 92 18.01 -23.53 -13.11
N ALA A 93 17.34 -22.82 -12.20
CA ALA A 93 16.28 -23.40 -11.35
C ALA A 93 14.86 -23.03 -11.82
N SER A 94 14.74 -21.85 -12.40
CA SER A 94 13.68 -21.36 -13.29
C SER A 94 14.43 -20.37 -14.17
N PRO A 95 14.39 -20.43 -15.51
CA PRO A 95 15.51 -20.11 -16.42
C PRO A 95 16.23 -18.74 -16.27
N LYS A 96 15.76 -17.88 -15.37
CA LYS A 96 16.20 -16.49 -15.13
C LYS A 96 16.26 -16.07 -13.65
N ALA A 97 16.02 -16.95 -12.67
CA ALA A 97 16.18 -16.63 -11.25
C ALA A 97 17.67 -16.54 -10.87
N ASN A 98 18.07 -15.44 -10.22
CA ASN A 98 19.47 -15.14 -9.88
C ASN A 98 19.81 -15.52 -8.45
N ALA A 99 19.12 -14.92 -7.48
CA ALA A 99 19.31 -15.17 -6.06
C ALA A 99 18.06 -14.79 -5.27
N PHE A 100 17.83 -15.48 -4.15
CA PHE A 100 16.79 -15.14 -3.18
C PHE A 100 17.43 -14.59 -1.90
N PHE A 101 17.01 -13.40 -1.50
CA PHE A 101 17.45 -12.72 -0.28
C PHE A 101 16.37 -12.86 0.78
N LYS A 102 16.65 -13.65 1.82
CA LYS A 102 15.71 -13.86 2.92
C LYS A 102 15.66 -12.61 3.81
N LEU A 103 14.44 -12.20 4.16
CA LEU A 103 14.15 -11.12 5.09
C LEU A 103 13.72 -11.65 6.47
N TYR A 104 13.95 -12.94 6.71
CA TYR A 104 13.81 -13.59 8.01
C TYR A 104 15.12 -14.25 8.43
N SER A 105 15.29 -14.46 9.72
CA SER A 105 16.49 -15.08 10.26
C SER A 105 16.58 -16.56 9.87
N ALA A 106 17.60 -16.86 9.07
CA ALA A 106 17.92 -18.18 8.57
C ALA A 106 19.43 -18.42 8.68
N ARG A 107 19.87 -19.69 8.57
CA ARG A 107 21.30 -20.02 8.56
C ARG A 107 21.99 -19.42 7.33
N ASN A 108 21.39 -19.65 6.17
CA ASN A 108 21.81 -19.08 4.89
C ASN A 108 20.84 -17.97 4.50
N MET A 109 21.26 -16.71 4.69
CA MET A 109 20.44 -15.53 4.41
C MET A 109 20.28 -15.25 2.91
N VAL A 110 21.20 -15.73 2.07
CA VAL A 110 21.15 -15.60 0.61
C VAL A 110 21.20 -16.97 -0.04
N VAL A 111 20.22 -17.27 -0.89
CA VAL A 111 20.17 -18.48 -1.71
C VAL A 111 20.67 -18.11 -3.10
N GLY A 112 21.88 -18.54 -3.44
CA GLY A 112 22.48 -18.30 -4.75
C GLY A 112 22.02 -19.29 -5.81
N LYS A 113 22.42 -19.05 -7.07
CA LYS A 113 22.02 -19.83 -8.26
C LYS A 113 22.10 -21.35 -8.09
N THR A 114 23.15 -21.84 -7.44
CA THR A 114 23.38 -23.27 -7.21
C THR A 114 22.40 -23.87 -6.22
N GLN A 115 22.00 -23.12 -5.20
CA GLN A 115 21.06 -23.60 -4.18
C GLN A 115 19.59 -23.44 -4.60
N LEU A 116 19.29 -22.57 -5.58
CA LEU A 116 17.92 -22.36 -6.08
C LEU A 116 17.28 -23.62 -6.66
N VAL A 117 18.07 -24.58 -7.16
CA VAL A 117 17.54 -25.82 -7.76
C VAL A 117 16.89 -26.72 -6.72
N THR A 118 17.33 -26.63 -5.45
CA THR A 118 16.88 -27.51 -4.37
C THR A 118 16.04 -26.80 -3.32
N PHE A 119 16.15 -25.47 -3.23
CA PHE A 119 15.44 -24.68 -2.25
C PHE A 119 14.00 -24.38 -2.71
N ASP A 120 13.03 -24.81 -1.92
CA ASP A 120 11.61 -24.53 -2.12
C ASP A 120 11.04 -23.81 -0.88
N PRO A 121 10.71 -22.50 -0.99
CA PRO A 121 10.16 -21.73 0.11
C PRO A 121 8.74 -22.12 0.53
N GLU A 122 8.00 -22.88 -0.28
CA GLU A 122 6.62 -23.30 0.02
C GLU A 122 6.58 -24.69 0.68
N SER A 123 7.64 -25.49 0.54
CA SER A 123 7.68 -26.84 1.09
C SER A 123 7.96 -26.87 2.59
N VAL A 124 7.23 -27.72 3.32
CA VAL A 124 7.66 -28.16 4.65
C VAL A 124 8.90 -29.04 4.48
N GLY A 125 10.00 -28.63 5.11
CA GLY A 125 11.27 -29.33 5.01
C GLY A 125 11.24 -30.70 5.69
N PRO A 126 12.21 -31.58 5.36
CA PRO A 126 12.43 -32.80 6.14
C PRO A 126 12.81 -32.44 7.59
N SER A 127 12.98 -33.44 8.46
CA SER A 127 13.45 -33.19 9.84
C SER A 127 14.75 -32.37 9.86
N TYR A 128 14.98 -31.58 10.90
CA TYR A 128 16.17 -30.74 11.06
C TYR A 128 17.47 -31.52 10.84
N GLN A 129 17.54 -32.76 11.32
CA GLN A 129 18.73 -33.62 11.15
C GLN A 129 19.02 -33.99 9.69
N ALA A 130 17.99 -34.01 8.84
CA ALA A 130 18.10 -34.37 7.43
C ALA A 130 18.41 -33.16 6.53
N ASP A 131 18.12 -31.94 6.99
CA ASP A 131 18.49 -30.69 6.32
C ASP A 131 18.90 -29.61 7.34
N PRO A 132 20.02 -29.82 8.06
CA PRO A 132 20.42 -28.92 9.14
C PRO A 132 20.74 -27.52 8.65
N ASP A 133 21.26 -27.42 7.41
CA ASP A 133 21.64 -26.18 6.76
C ASP A 133 20.45 -25.41 6.16
N GLY A 134 19.25 -25.99 6.12
CA GLY A 134 18.08 -25.38 5.48
C GLY A 134 18.27 -25.17 3.98
N SER A 135 18.93 -26.13 3.33
CA SER A 135 19.26 -26.10 1.89
C SER A 135 18.05 -26.38 0.99
N ARG A 136 17.04 -27.06 1.53
CA ARG A 136 15.77 -27.39 0.85
C ARG A 136 14.63 -26.53 1.36
N SER A 137 14.52 -26.35 2.67
CA SER A 137 13.50 -25.51 3.30
C SER A 137 14.00 -24.97 4.64
N ASP A 138 13.54 -23.78 5.03
CA ASP A 138 13.90 -23.17 6.31
C ASP A 138 13.01 -23.58 7.48
N THR A 139 11.94 -24.35 7.22
CA THR A 139 10.96 -24.80 8.22
C THR A 139 10.93 -26.33 8.31
N PRO A 140 11.87 -26.95 9.04
CA PRO A 140 11.85 -28.40 9.30
C PRO A 140 10.62 -28.81 10.11
N VAL A 141 10.01 -29.97 9.81
CA VAL A 141 8.80 -30.47 10.49
C VAL A 141 8.91 -30.63 12.03
N ASP A 142 10.12 -30.70 12.56
CA ASP A 142 10.43 -30.87 13.98
C ASP A 142 11.16 -29.66 14.59
N TRP A 143 11.01 -28.47 14.00
CA TRP A 143 11.62 -27.22 14.46
C TRP A 143 11.34 -26.92 15.95
N ASP A 144 10.14 -27.28 16.43
CA ASP A 144 9.66 -27.08 17.79
C ASP A 144 10.45 -27.86 18.85
N LYS A 145 11.16 -28.92 18.43
CA LYS A 145 12.02 -29.73 19.30
C LYS A 145 13.39 -29.12 19.54
N TYR A 146 13.75 -28.02 18.87
CA TYR A 146 15.08 -27.40 18.98
C TYR A 146 15.00 -25.91 19.35
N PRO A 147 14.60 -25.57 20.60
CA PRO A 147 14.39 -24.18 21.04
C PRO A 147 15.68 -23.33 21.11
N ALA A 148 16.86 -23.97 21.07
CA ALA A 148 18.14 -23.29 20.95
C ALA A 148 18.45 -22.84 19.50
N ILE A 149 17.80 -23.46 18.52
CA ILE A 149 18.02 -23.20 17.09
C ILE A 149 16.87 -22.41 16.51
N PHE A 150 15.63 -22.72 16.90
CA PHE A 150 14.43 -22.08 16.39
C PHE A 150 13.66 -21.35 17.48
N THR A 151 12.85 -20.39 17.04
CA THR A 151 11.84 -19.72 17.87
C THR A 151 10.60 -19.46 17.03
N ASP A 152 9.45 -19.50 17.69
CA ASP A 152 8.20 -19.04 17.13
C ASP A 152 8.03 -17.53 17.41
N LEU A 153 8.11 -16.71 16.35
CA LEU A 153 7.94 -15.27 16.47
C LEU A 153 6.51 -14.85 16.81
N ASN A 154 5.52 -15.71 16.53
CA ASN A 154 4.12 -15.44 16.80
C ASN A 154 3.61 -16.15 18.06
N SER A 155 4.52 -16.70 18.88
CA SER A 155 4.14 -17.32 20.15
C SER A 155 3.43 -16.29 21.06
N PRO A 156 2.23 -16.60 21.59
CA PRO A 156 1.45 -15.63 22.33
C PRO A 156 1.99 -15.40 23.73
N VAL A 157 1.87 -14.16 24.20
CA VAL A 157 2.09 -13.80 25.61
C VAL A 157 0.74 -13.77 26.31
N LEU A 158 0.63 -14.45 27.45
CA LEU A 158 -0.58 -14.44 28.26
C LEU A 158 -0.62 -13.18 29.12
N VAL A 159 -1.61 -12.32 28.90
CA VAL A 159 -1.81 -11.08 29.66
C VAL A 159 -3.09 -11.13 30.47
N ASN A 160 -3.10 -10.45 31.61
CA ASN A 160 -4.32 -10.26 32.39
C ASN A 160 -5.08 -9.07 31.79
N THR A 161 -6.18 -9.35 31.10
CA THR A 161 -7.01 -8.30 30.51
C THR A 161 -7.87 -7.66 31.61
N ALA A 162 -7.82 -6.32 31.71
CA ALA A 162 -8.64 -5.59 32.68
C ALA A 162 -10.13 -5.80 32.38
N GLY A 163 -10.92 -6.20 33.38
CA GLY A 163 -12.38 -6.39 33.25
C GLY A 163 -12.85 -7.85 33.16
N THR A 164 -11.95 -8.81 32.97
CA THR A 164 -12.29 -10.25 32.80
C THR A 164 -12.11 -11.09 34.07
N GLY A 165 -12.14 -10.48 35.26
CA GLY A 165 -12.06 -11.20 36.54
C GLY A 165 -10.76 -11.99 36.76
N GLY A 166 -9.67 -11.63 36.08
CA GLY A 166 -8.36 -12.29 36.19
C GLY A 166 -8.09 -13.40 35.17
N ALA A 167 -8.98 -13.60 34.18
CA ALA A 167 -8.72 -14.54 33.08
C ALA A 167 -7.55 -14.05 32.19
N LEU A 168 -6.59 -14.93 31.93
CA LEU A 168 -5.45 -14.66 31.05
C LEU A 168 -5.89 -14.82 29.58
N SER A 169 -5.68 -13.79 28.77
CA SER A 169 -5.93 -13.83 27.33
C SER A 169 -4.60 -13.87 26.57
N PRO A 170 -4.48 -14.64 25.46
CA PRO A 170 -3.29 -14.59 24.62
C PRO A 170 -3.24 -13.27 23.85
N VAL A 171 -2.05 -12.67 23.77
CA VAL A 171 -1.75 -11.55 22.87
C VAL A 171 -0.66 -12.00 21.92
N PHE A 172 -0.96 -11.92 20.62
CA PHE A 172 -0.07 -12.35 19.55
C PHE A 172 0.79 -11.17 19.06
N PRO A 173 2.12 -11.34 18.96
CA PRO A 173 3.00 -10.28 18.48
C PRO A 173 2.76 -9.88 17.02
N ILE A 174 2.45 -10.84 16.14
CA ILE A 174 2.39 -10.62 14.69
C ILE A 174 0.96 -10.76 14.16
N VAL A 175 0.42 -11.98 14.15
CA VAL A 175 -0.91 -12.30 13.61
C VAL A 175 -1.74 -12.98 14.68
N ASP A 176 -2.92 -12.42 14.96
CA ASP A 176 -3.86 -13.01 15.89
C ASP A 176 -4.76 -14.03 15.15
N PRO A 177 -4.67 -15.33 15.46
CA PRO A 177 -5.52 -16.35 14.84
C PRO A 177 -7.02 -16.10 15.09
N ARG A 178 -7.38 -15.34 16.14
CA ARG A 178 -8.76 -14.99 16.46
C ARG A 178 -9.37 -14.01 15.43
N ALA A 179 -8.58 -13.47 14.51
CA ALA A 179 -9.11 -12.77 13.34
C ALA A 179 -10.00 -13.65 12.43
N LYS A 180 -9.93 -14.98 12.58
CA LYS A 180 -10.82 -15.95 11.92
C LYS A 180 -12.19 -16.08 12.62
N GLU A 181 -12.34 -15.56 13.85
CA GLU A 181 -13.62 -15.60 14.56
C GLU A 181 -14.73 -14.96 13.74
N SER A 182 -15.95 -15.49 13.84
CA SER A 182 -17.11 -14.91 13.17
C SER A 182 -17.87 -13.97 14.10
N VAL A 183 -18.16 -12.77 13.62
CA VAL A 183 -19.11 -11.83 14.25
C VAL A 183 -20.42 -11.89 13.46
N ASN A 184 -21.54 -12.18 14.13
CA ASN A 184 -22.85 -12.34 13.49
C ASN A 184 -22.90 -13.38 12.35
N GLY A 185 -22.07 -14.44 12.45
CA GLY A 185 -21.99 -15.51 11.44
C GLY A 185 -21.16 -15.17 10.20
N ILE A 186 -20.41 -14.07 10.22
CA ILE A 186 -19.48 -13.65 9.16
C ILE A 186 -18.06 -13.55 9.74
N PRO A 187 -17.01 -14.08 9.08
CA PRO A 187 -15.63 -13.96 9.56
C PRO A 187 -15.22 -12.51 9.83
N LEU A 188 -14.52 -12.23 10.92
CA LEU A 188 -14.12 -10.87 11.30
C LEU A 188 -13.29 -10.19 10.19
N VAL A 189 -12.34 -10.92 9.59
CA VAL A 189 -11.57 -10.50 8.43
C VAL A 189 -11.94 -11.35 7.21
N GLU A 190 -12.33 -10.71 6.12
CA GLU A 190 -12.71 -11.38 4.87
C GLU A 190 -11.49 -12.07 4.25
N GLY A 191 -11.64 -13.35 3.90
CA GLY A 191 -10.60 -14.13 3.22
C GLY A 191 -9.44 -14.60 4.12
N PHE A 192 -9.44 -14.29 5.42
CA PHE A 192 -8.45 -14.84 6.35
C PHE A 192 -8.88 -16.22 6.86
N ASP A 193 -8.03 -17.22 6.63
CA ASP A 193 -8.25 -18.59 7.10
C ASP A 193 -6.92 -19.30 7.40
N PHE A 194 -6.99 -20.33 8.24
CA PHE A 194 -5.92 -21.28 8.52
C PHE A 194 -6.50 -22.64 8.91
N THR A 195 -5.82 -23.72 8.53
CA THR A 195 -6.24 -25.09 8.81
C THR A 195 -5.18 -25.85 9.62
N ALA A 196 -5.60 -26.91 10.31
CA ALA A 196 -4.69 -27.79 11.03
C ALA A 196 -3.83 -28.68 10.10
N ASP A 197 -4.04 -28.60 8.78
CA ASP A 197 -3.20 -29.30 7.78
C ASP A 197 -1.83 -28.64 7.62
N ILE A 198 -1.70 -27.39 8.07
CA ILE A 198 -0.42 -26.67 8.11
C ILE A 198 0.35 -27.12 9.35
N ASP A 199 1.63 -27.44 9.17
CA ASP A 199 2.48 -27.96 10.25
C ASP A 199 2.45 -27.06 11.49
N LYS A 200 2.23 -27.68 12.66
CA LYS A 200 2.12 -27.06 13.99
C LYS A 200 1.02 -26.00 14.17
N VAL A 201 0.17 -25.74 13.18
CA VAL A 201 -0.99 -24.87 13.34
C VAL A 201 -2.03 -25.54 14.25
N VAL A 202 -2.53 -24.79 15.22
CA VAL A 202 -3.59 -25.25 16.11
C VAL A 202 -4.88 -24.54 15.69
N ALA A 203 -5.82 -25.30 15.13
CA ALA A 203 -7.15 -24.80 14.74
C ALA A 203 -8.30 -25.44 15.55
N GLY A 204 -7.98 -26.28 16.55
CA GLY A 204 -8.95 -26.92 17.44
C GLY A 204 -9.10 -26.18 18.78
N GLY A 205 -10.20 -26.47 19.49
CA GLY A 205 -10.50 -25.86 20.78
C GLY A 205 -11.14 -24.47 20.67
N GLY A 206 -11.12 -23.71 21.76
CA GLY A 206 -11.56 -22.32 21.78
C GLY A 206 -10.63 -21.41 20.99
N SER A 207 -11.09 -20.24 20.59
CA SER A 207 -10.30 -19.30 19.78
C SER A 207 -9.00 -18.85 20.47
N ASP A 208 -9.00 -18.76 21.79
CA ASP A 208 -7.79 -18.49 22.60
C ASP A 208 -6.75 -19.63 22.56
N SER A 209 -7.10 -20.86 22.13
CA SER A 209 -6.14 -21.94 21.92
C SER A 209 -5.57 -22.01 20.50
N TRP A 210 -6.11 -21.24 19.55
CA TRP A 210 -5.63 -21.26 18.17
C TRP A 210 -4.20 -20.71 18.05
N ARG A 211 -3.38 -21.31 17.18
CA ARG A 211 -1.97 -20.94 16.98
C ARG A 211 -1.64 -20.97 15.50
N VAL A 212 -0.98 -19.90 15.02
CA VAL A 212 -0.36 -19.83 13.70
C VAL A 212 1.12 -19.55 13.91
N PRO A 213 1.97 -20.60 14.05
CA PRO A 213 3.38 -20.43 14.35
C PRO A 213 4.15 -19.76 13.21
N MET A 214 5.17 -18.97 13.55
CA MET A 214 6.12 -18.37 12.62
C MET A 214 7.55 -18.78 13.00
N PRO A 215 7.97 -20.01 12.62
CA PRO A 215 9.28 -20.53 13.00
C PRO A 215 10.41 -19.80 12.26
N THR A 216 11.38 -19.31 13.01
CA THR A 216 12.61 -18.70 12.48
C THR A 216 13.82 -19.18 13.27
N ARG A 217 15.02 -19.08 12.69
CA ARG A 217 16.26 -19.50 13.35
C ARG A 217 16.83 -18.38 14.21
N TRP A 218 17.41 -18.73 15.36
CA TRP A 218 18.21 -17.81 16.16
C TRP A 218 19.54 -17.52 15.50
N ILE A 219 19.90 -16.24 15.44
CA ILE A 219 21.26 -15.76 15.15
C ILE A 219 21.83 -15.25 16.47
N TYR A 220 22.99 -15.78 16.86
CA TYR A 220 23.66 -15.41 18.11
C TYR A 220 24.63 -14.25 17.87
N VAL A 221 24.70 -13.33 18.83
CA VAL A 221 25.55 -12.13 18.77
C VAL A 221 26.65 -12.27 19.82
N LEU A 222 27.90 -12.17 19.38
CA LEU A 222 29.08 -12.17 20.25
C LEU A 222 29.35 -10.78 20.82
N ARG A 223 30.16 -10.68 21.87
CA ARG A 223 30.48 -9.42 22.57
C ARG A 223 31.09 -8.34 21.67
N ASP A 224 31.82 -8.74 20.63
CA ASP A 224 32.38 -7.84 19.62
C ASP A 224 31.37 -7.41 18.53
N GLY A 225 30.12 -7.90 18.59
CA GLY A 225 29.08 -7.66 17.60
C GLY A 225 29.07 -8.66 16.44
N THR A 226 29.99 -9.63 16.42
CA THR A 226 30.04 -10.67 15.39
C THR A 226 28.80 -11.58 15.49
N LEU A 227 28.18 -11.86 14.35
CA LEU A 227 27.04 -12.76 14.25
C LEU A 227 27.52 -14.19 14.02
N THR A 228 26.92 -15.14 14.73
CA THR A 228 27.23 -16.56 14.60
C THR A 228 25.98 -17.42 14.70
N THR A 229 26.03 -18.61 14.11
CA THR A 229 24.96 -19.61 14.18
C THR A 229 25.55 -20.91 14.71
N PRO A 230 24.77 -21.73 15.46
CA PRO A 230 25.22 -23.05 15.90
C PRO A 230 25.73 -23.94 14.78
N ASP A 231 26.43 -25.02 15.12
CA ASP A 231 26.82 -26.04 14.14
C ASP A 231 25.59 -26.66 13.46
N ALA A 232 25.72 -26.95 12.16
CA ALA A 232 24.66 -27.59 11.37
C ALA A 232 24.27 -28.93 12.00
N ASN A 233 25.26 -29.77 12.33
CA ASN A 233 25.02 -31.12 12.83
C ASN A 233 24.80 -31.19 14.35
N TYR A 234 24.46 -30.08 15.01
CA TYR A 234 24.16 -30.13 16.42
C TYR A 234 22.83 -30.85 16.65
N THR A 235 22.92 -32.10 17.09
CA THR A 235 21.80 -32.89 17.55
C THR A 235 21.99 -33.15 19.04
N PRO A 236 21.29 -32.45 19.94
CA PRO A 236 21.23 -32.88 21.33
C PRO A 236 20.50 -34.21 21.36
N SER A 237 21.04 -35.22 22.05
CA SER A 237 20.36 -36.48 22.30
C SER A 237 18.97 -36.19 22.90
N GLY A 238 17.91 -36.28 22.09
CA GLY A 238 16.52 -36.05 22.52
C GLY A 238 15.96 -34.61 22.46
N GLY A 239 16.47 -33.71 21.59
CA GLY A 239 15.82 -32.38 21.40
C GLY A 239 16.11 -31.37 22.54
N GLY A 240 17.32 -31.41 23.09
CA GLY A 240 17.76 -30.55 24.19
C GLY A 240 17.84 -29.05 23.87
N ALA A 241 17.86 -28.25 24.94
CA ALA A 241 17.90 -26.78 24.91
C ALA A 241 19.31 -26.15 24.72
N GLY A 242 20.32 -26.97 24.39
CA GLY A 242 21.69 -26.50 24.14
C GLY A 242 21.98 -26.28 22.65
N CYS A 243 23.15 -25.75 22.32
CA CYS A 243 23.73 -25.71 20.97
C CYS A 243 25.26 -25.72 21.05
N SER A 244 25.94 -26.19 20.01
CA SER A 244 27.42 -26.23 19.95
C SER A 244 27.99 -25.39 18.81
N TRP A 245 29.25 -25.02 18.98
CA TRP A 245 30.10 -24.39 17.96
C TRP A 245 31.43 -25.15 17.92
N SER A 246 31.64 -25.96 16.88
CA SER A 246 32.75 -26.92 16.75
C SER A 246 33.75 -26.54 15.66
N GLY A 247 33.65 -25.34 15.09
CA GLY A 247 34.75 -24.75 14.34
C GLY A 247 34.94 -25.28 12.92
N ALA A 248 33.89 -25.69 12.22
CA ALA A 248 33.95 -25.95 10.77
C ALA A 248 34.02 -24.66 9.91
N GLY A 249 34.51 -23.54 10.48
CA GLY A 249 34.58 -22.22 9.84
C GLY A 249 35.65 -21.31 10.46
N SER A 250 35.67 -20.03 10.06
CA SER A 250 36.62 -19.03 10.59
C SER A 250 36.58 -18.96 12.11
N LYS A 251 37.74 -19.01 12.78
CA LYS A 251 37.86 -18.89 14.25
C LYS A 251 37.21 -17.63 14.82
N ALA A 252 37.04 -16.60 13.98
CA ALA A 252 36.37 -15.35 14.35
C ALA A 252 34.88 -15.52 14.67
N LEU A 253 34.24 -16.59 14.18
CA LEU A 253 32.80 -16.84 14.37
C LEU A 253 32.51 -17.73 15.58
N LEU A 254 33.53 -18.12 16.34
CA LEU A 254 33.38 -19.02 17.49
C LEU A 254 33.23 -18.25 18.79
N PRO A 255 32.22 -18.56 19.62
CA PRO A 255 32.16 -18.07 20.98
C PRO A 255 33.42 -18.48 21.76
N THR A 256 34.09 -17.53 22.38
CA THR A 256 35.24 -17.78 23.24
C THR A 256 35.03 -17.16 24.62
N LYS A 257 35.92 -17.44 25.57
CA LYS A 257 35.89 -16.79 26.89
C LYS A 257 36.07 -15.26 26.78
N ASP A 258 36.88 -14.81 25.82
CA ASP A 258 37.15 -13.38 25.61
C ASP A 258 36.04 -12.70 24.80
N ASN A 259 35.43 -13.44 23.87
CA ASN A 259 34.29 -13.01 23.05
C ASN A 259 33.07 -13.92 23.26
N PRO A 260 32.38 -13.82 24.42
CA PRO A 260 31.22 -14.65 24.71
C PRO A 260 29.98 -14.20 23.94
N ILE A 261 28.96 -15.07 23.88
CA ILE A 261 27.62 -14.71 23.40
C ILE A 261 27.00 -13.70 24.37
N VAL A 262 26.52 -12.56 23.84
CA VAL A 262 25.86 -11.50 24.61
C VAL A 262 24.36 -11.42 24.33
N GLY A 263 23.88 -12.04 23.25
CA GLY A 263 22.47 -12.07 22.92
C GLY A 263 22.16 -12.98 21.74
N ARG A 264 20.89 -13.07 21.40
CA ARG A 264 20.39 -13.74 20.20
C ARG A 264 19.24 -12.93 19.61
N ILE A 265 19.14 -12.94 18.29
CA ILE A 265 18.12 -12.23 17.54
C ILE A 265 17.44 -13.21 16.58
N ALA A 266 16.14 -13.01 16.40
CA ALA A 266 15.34 -13.65 15.38
C ALA A 266 14.38 -12.60 14.83
N PHE A 267 14.11 -12.65 13.54
CA PHE A 267 13.30 -11.63 12.88
C PHE A 267 12.64 -12.19 11.64
N TRP A 268 11.57 -11.52 11.22
CA TRP A 268 10.91 -11.69 9.95
C TRP A 268 10.41 -10.31 9.52
N ALA A 269 10.54 -9.98 8.24
CA ALA A 269 10.08 -8.72 7.70
C ALA A 269 9.15 -8.92 6.50
N ASP A 270 8.08 -8.14 6.49
CA ASP A 270 7.10 -8.07 5.41
C ASP A 270 7.44 -6.92 4.45
N ASP A 271 6.94 -7.00 3.23
CA ASP A 271 6.93 -5.87 2.30
C ASP A 271 5.70 -4.97 2.45
N ASP A 272 4.79 -5.30 3.39
CA ASP A 272 3.54 -4.59 3.71
C ASP A 272 2.61 -4.34 2.50
N SER A 273 2.94 -4.92 1.34
CA SER A 273 2.28 -4.64 0.06
C SER A 273 0.87 -5.21 -0.04
N SER A 274 0.57 -6.18 0.83
CA SER A 274 -0.72 -6.88 0.90
C SER A 274 -1.64 -6.36 2.02
N LYS A 275 -1.24 -5.30 2.73
CA LYS A 275 -2.04 -4.70 3.81
C LYS A 275 -2.90 -3.56 3.29
N VAL A 276 -4.07 -3.37 3.91
CA VAL A 276 -4.99 -2.31 3.54
C VAL A 276 -4.60 -1.01 4.23
N ASN A 277 -4.41 0.06 3.45
CA ASN A 277 -3.97 1.33 3.99
C ASN A 277 -5.13 2.13 4.60
N VAL A 278 -5.14 2.31 5.92
CA VAL A 278 -6.20 3.02 6.67
C VAL A 278 -6.33 4.51 6.30
N ASN A 279 -5.27 5.11 5.76
CA ASN A 279 -5.26 6.52 5.38
C ASN A 279 -5.88 6.78 4.01
N THR A 280 -5.89 5.77 3.14
CA THR A 280 -6.28 5.94 1.74
C THR A 280 -7.41 5.05 1.30
N ALA A 281 -7.60 3.87 1.91
CA ALA A 281 -8.66 2.93 1.56
C ALA A 281 -10.05 3.48 1.90
N GLY A 282 -11.03 3.17 1.04
CA GLY A 282 -12.43 3.57 1.17
C GLY A 282 -13.33 2.48 1.75
N GLY A 283 -14.64 2.68 1.60
CA GLY A 283 -15.69 1.77 2.09
C GLY A 283 -15.90 0.53 1.21
N TYR A 284 -16.85 -0.32 1.62
CA TYR A 284 -17.18 -1.62 1.02
C TYR A 284 -18.69 -1.84 0.84
N GLY A 285 -19.07 -2.78 -0.03
CA GLY A 285 -20.46 -3.15 -0.28
C GLY A 285 -20.76 -4.48 0.36
N LYS A 286 -21.81 -4.54 1.20
CA LYS A 286 -22.30 -5.80 1.77
C LYS A 286 -22.45 -6.84 0.66
N GLN A 287 -21.74 -7.93 0.81
CA GLN A 287 -21.97 -9.16 0.08
C GLN A 287 -23.36 -9.68 0.51
N SER A 288 -24.33 -9.71 -0.40
CA SER A 288 -25.53 -10.51 -0.13
C SER A 288 -25.21 -11.98 -0.43
N LYS A 289 -25.89 -12.91 0.25
CA LYS A 289 -25.76 -14.37 0.00
C LYS A 289 -26.10 -14.77 -1.45
N THR A 290 -26.65 -13.86 -2.25
CA THR A 290 -27.03 -14.03 -3.66
C THR A 290 -26.23 -13.16 -4.63
N GLY A 291 -25.11 -12.55 -4.20
CA GLY A 291 -24.27 -11.64 -4.99
C GLY A 291 -24.25 -10.21 -4.44
N PHE A 292 -23.55 -9.29 -5.11
CA PHE A 292 -23.64 -7.85 -4.80
C PHE A 292 -25.08 -7.37 -5.07
N THR A 293 -25.73 -6.75 -4.10
CA THR A 293 -27.04 -6.14 -4.34
C THR A 293 -26.80 -4.81 -5.07
N ASP A 294 -27.27 -4.71 -6.32
CA ASP A 294 -26.98 -3.64 -7.30
C ASP A 294 -27.53 -2.23 -6.95
N GLY A 295 -27.70 -1.89 -5.67
CA GLY A 295 -28.23 -0.61 -5.21
C GLY A 295 -27.38 0.03 -4.11
N TYR A 296 -27.18 1.35 -4.18
CA TYR A 296 -26.62 2.11 -3.07
C TYR A 296 -27.61 2.10 -1.90
N THR A 297 -27.12 1.69 -0.74
CA THR A 297 -27.76 1.97 0.54
C THR A 297 -26.75 2.69 1.42
N LEU A 298 -27.21 3.51 2.35
CA LEU A 298 -26.36 4.20 3.34
C LEU A 298 -25.48 3.21 4.15
N ASP A 299 -25.87 1.93 4.18
CA ASP A 299 -25.23 0.88 4.98
C ASP A 299 -24.30 -0.04 4.17
N SER A 300 -24.22 0.09 2.85
CA SER A 300 -23.53 -0.85 1.97
C SER A 300 -23.17 -0.21 0.63
N TYR A 301 -21.87 -0.08 0.32
CA TYR A 301 -21.47 0.19 -1.06
C TYR A 301 -19.99 -0.14 -1.42
N ALA A 302 -19.82 -0.97 -2.47
CA ALA A 302 -18.59 -1.16 -3.26
C ALA A 302 -18.92 -1.20 -4.77
N GLY A 303 -19.94 -0.46 -5.20
CA GLY A 303 -20.34 -0.44 -6.60
C GLY A 303 -19.25 0.06 -7.54
N SER A 304 -19.57 0.03 -8.83
CA SER A 304 -18.65 0.26 -9.94
C SER A 304 -17.93 1.61 -9.85
N PHE A 305 -16.70 1.66 -10.38
CA PHE A 305 -15.95 2.91 -10.51
C PHE A 305 -16.43 3.67 -11.74
N TRP A 306 -16.27 4.99 -11.73
CA TRP A 306 -16.60 5.84 -12.87
C TRP A 306 -15.56 5.71 -13.98
N ASP A 307 -15.62 4.56 -14.64
CA ASP A 307 -14.85 4.20 -15.82
C ASP A 307 -15.81 3.86 -16.98
N THR A 308 -15.23 3.57 -18.14
CA THR A 308 -15.93 3.01 -19.29
C THR A 308 -16.83 1.83 -18.86
N PRO A 309 -18.11 1.80 -19.27
CA PRO A 309 -19.03 0.72 -18.90
C PRO A 309 -18.46 -0.61 -19.37
N ARG A 310 -18.11 -1.49 -18.42
CA ARG A 310 -17.53 -2.80 -18.73
C ARG A 310 -18.58 -3.92 -18.71
N PHE A 311 -19.71 -3.67 -18.05
CA PHE A 311 -20.81 -4.62 -17.86
C PHE A 311 -22.18 -3.93 -17.93
N TYR A 312 -23.21 -4.64 -18.37
CA TYR A 312 -24.60 -4.15 -18.43
C TYR A 312 -25.25 -4.25 -17.03
N THR A 313 -24.66 -3.61 -16.01
CA THR A 313 -25.25 -3.60 -14.66
C THR A 313 -26.26 -2.46 -14.52
N ASN A 314 -27.26 -2.64 -13.66
CA ASN A 314 -28.23 -1.59 -13.37
C ASN A 314 -27.56 -0.33 -12.79
N PHE A 315 -26.42 -0.50 -12.12
CA PHE A 315 -25.63 0.58 -11.55
C PHE A 315 -24.80 1.36 -12.59
N ASP A 316 -24.28 0.72 -13.64
CA ASP A 316 -23.54 1.43 -14.69
C ASP A 316 -24.49 2.25 -15.58
N ILE A 317 -25.65 1.68 -15.92
CA ILE A 317 -26.62 2.28 -16.85
C ILE A 317 -27.45 3.36 -16.15
N GLY A 318 -27.93 3.06 -14.95
CA GLY A 318 -28.91 3.89 -14.25
C GLY A 318 -30.30 3.82 -14.88
N GLN A 319 -31.33 3.79 -14.04
CA GLN A 319 -32.71 3.81 -14.51
C GLN A 319 -33.39 5.14 -14.17
N THR A 320 -33.83 5.85 -15.21
CA THR A 320 -34.68 7.04 -15.12
C THR A 320 -36.07 6.70 -15.61
N ASN A 321 -37.10 7.21 -14.95
CA ASN A 321 -38.48 7.16 -15.40
C ASN A 321 -38.57 7.84 -16.78
N PRO A 322 -39.00 7.12 -17.82
CA PRO A 322 -39.02 7.63 -19.19
C PRO A 322 -39.96 8.83 -19.39
N ASN A 323 -40.91 9.05 -18.47
CA ASN A 323 -41.92 10.10 -18.60
C ASN A 323 -41.50 11.45 -18.02
N ASN A 324 -40.58 11.47 -17.05
CA ASN A 324 -40.17 12.70 -16.37
C ASN A 324 -38.67 12.81 -16.09
N GLY A 325 -37.87 11.81 -16.49
CA GLY A 325 -36.42 11.79 -16.28
C GLY A 325 -35.98 11.65 -14.82
N ALA A 326 -36.91 11.43 -13.88
CA ALA A 326 -36.60 11.23 -12.47
C ALA A 326 -36.01 9.83 -12.21
N LEU A 327 -35.13 9.68 -11.23
CA LEU A 327 -34.53 8.39 -10.89
C LEU A 327 -35.61 7.43 -10.34
N ILE A 328 -35.55 6.15 -10.70
CA ILE A 328 -36.49 5.12 -10.20
C ILE A 328 -35.96 4.55 -8.88
N PRO A 329 -36.59 4.81 -7.71
CA PRO A 329 -36.09 4.30 -6.43
C PRO A 329 -36.16 2.77 -6.36
N GLY A 330 -35.11 2.13 -5.82
CA GLY A 330 -35.08 0.68 -5.56
C GLY A 330 -34.62 -0.20 -6.73
N VAL A 331 -34.37 0.35 -7.92
CA VAL A 331 -33.78 -0.37 -9.07
C VAL A 331 -32.82 0.59 -9.80
N GLY A 332 -31.51 0.50 -9.56
CA GLY A 332 -30.52 1.29 -10.30
C GLY A 332 -30.76 2.82 -10.33
N ALA A 333 -31.35 3.40 -9.27
CA ALA A 333 -31.50 4.86 -9.17
C ALA A 333 -30.12 5.53 -9.22
N GLY A 334 -29.90 6.37 -10.24
CA GLY A 334 -28.67 7.15 -10.42
C GLY A 334 -27.47 6.29 -10.79
N GLY A 335 -27.50 5.64 -11.95
CA GLY A 335 -26.30 4.98 -12.44
C GLY A 335 -25.24 5.96 -12.93
N LEU A 336 -24.02 5.48 -13.07
CA LEU A 336 -22.85 6.26 -13.49
C LEU A 336 -23.00 6.93 -14.87
N ALA A 337 -23.86 6.39 -15.74
CA ALA A 337 -24.21 7.03 -17.00
C ALA A 337 -25.23 8.18 -16.84
N ALA A 338 -26.09 8.12 -15.82
CA ALA A 338 -27.13 9.12 -15.58
C ALA A 338 -26.70 10.23 -14.60
N ALA A 339 -25.72 9.95 -13.74
CA ALA A 339 -25.20 10.85 -12.72
C ALA A 339 -23.69 10.62 -12.50
N GLN A 340 -22.92 11.70 -12.62
CA GLN A 340 -21.47 11.66 -12.52
C GLN A 340 -21.04 11.83 -11.05
N PRO A 341 -19.98 11.14 -10.59
CA PRO A 341 -19.41 11.40 -9.29
C PRO A 341 -19.00 12.86 -9.11
N PHE A 342 -19.22 13.37 -7.92
CA PHE A 342 -18.89 14.74 -7.57
C PHE A 342 -17.39 14.92 -7.37
N GLN A 343 -16.88 16.15 -7.57
CA GLN A 343 -15.48 16.47 -7.29
C GLN A 343 -15.14 16.10 -5.84
N LYS A 344 -13.97 15.47 -5.62
CA LYS A 344 -13.49 14.95 -4.33
C LYS A 344 -14.20 13.68 -3.82
N GLU A 345 -15.07 13.06 -4.60
CA GLU A 345 -15.54 11.69 -4.36
C GLU A 345 -14.50 10.66 -4.81
N TYR A 346 -13.33 10.68 -4.17
CA TYR A 346 -12.12 9.96 -4.59
C TYR A 346 -12.31 8.46 -4.75
N GLN A 347 -13.17 7.85 -3.94
CA GLN A 347 -13.51 6.43 -3.95
C GLN A 347 -14.24 5.96 -5.23
N ARG A 348 -14.58 6.89 -6.15
CA ARG A 348 -15.26 6.56 -7.42
C ARG A 348 -14.39 6.72 -8.65
N TYR A 349 -13.32 7.52 -8.58
CA TYR A 349 -12.47 7.74 -9.73
C TYR A 349 -11.50 6.58 -9.89
N PRO A 350 -11.43 5.95 -11.09
CA PRO A 350 -10.56 4.82 -11.33
C PRO A 350 -9.09 5.20 -11.12
N GLY A 351 -8.33 4.29 -10.54
CA GLY A 351 -6.90 4.49 -10.26
C GLY A 351 -6.60 5.31 -9.00
N HIS A 352 -7.61 5.79 -8.27
CA HIS A 352 -7.39 6.42 -6.97
C HIS A 352 -7.18 5.35 -5.88
N PRO A 353 -6.21 5.47 -4.96
CA PRO A 353 -6.01 4.50 -3.85
C PRO A 353 -7.24 4.24 -2.96
N ALA A 354 -8.21 5.15 -2.98
CA ALA A 354 -9.50 5.03 -2.30
C ALA A 354 -10.45 4.01 -2.93
N THR A 355 -10.06 3.39 -4.04
CA THR A 355 -10.75 2.25 -4.63
C THR A 355 -10.50 0.96 -3.84
N THR A 356 -9.45 0.91 -3.02
CA THR A 356 -9.19 -0.23 -2.13
C THR A 356 -10.20 -0.21 -0.99
N SER A 357 -10.82 -1.36 -0.73
CA SER A 357 -11.85 -1.52 0.30
C SER A 357 -11.22 -1.78 1.68
N LEU A 358 -11.49 -0.91 2.65
CA LEU A 358 -11.21 -1.15 4.07
C LEU A 358 -12.21 -2.13 4.70
N GLY A 359 -13.35 -2.37 4.03
CA GLY A 359 -14.35 -3.31 4.54
C GLY A 359 -13.93 -4.78 4.49
N ALA A 360 -12.88 -5.14 3.74
CA ALA A 360 -12.30 -6.48 3.84
C ALA A 360 -11.81 -6.79 5.27
N VAL A 361 -11.44 -5.75 6.04
CA VAL A 361 -10.96 -5.89 7.43
C VAL A 361 -12.00 -5.40 8.44
N LEU A 362 -12.72 -4.31 8.14
CA LEU A 362 -13.63 -3.66 9.10
C LEU A 362 -15.12 -3.72 8.70
N GLY A 363 -15.46 -4.29 7.55
CA GLY A 363 -16.80 -4.20 6.96
C GLY A 363 -17.88 -4.99 7.70
N ASN A 364 -17.48 -5.94 8.53
CA ASN A 364 -18.39 -6.68 9.40
C ASN A 364 -18.70 -5.97 10.72
N LEU A 365 -17.94 -4.90 11.02
CA LEU A 365 -18.13 -4.05 12.19
C LEU A 365 -18.74 -2.69 11.82
N LEU A 366 -18.39 -2.18 10.65
CA LEU A 366 -18.69 -0.81 10.23
C LEU A 366 -19.30 -0.76 8.83
N THR A 367 -20.26 0.15 8.66
CA THR A 367 -20.76 0.56 7.34
C THR A 367 -19.76 1.46 6.62
N SER A 368 -19.91 1.63 5.31
CA SER A 368 -19.06 2.54 4.52
C SER A 368 -19.10 3.98 5.01
N GLU A 369 -20.27 4.49 5.40
CA GLU A 369 -20.40 5.85 5.93
C GLU A 369 -19.73 6.00 7.31
N GLN A 370 -19.74 4.95 8.13
CA GLN A 370 -18.97 4.93 9.38
C GLN A 370 -17.46 4.90 9.10
N ILE A 371 -17.00 4.09 8.14
CA ILE A 371 -15.60 4.08 7.68
C ILE A 371 -15.18 5.47 7.18
N TYR A 372 -16.03 6.14 6.39
CA TYR A 372 -15.75 7.50 5.90
C TYR A 372 -15.58 8.51 7.01
N LYS A 373 -16.22 8.32 8.18
CA LYS A 373 -15.96 9.19 9.35
C LYS A 373 -14.58 8.96 9.96
N LEU A 374 -14.07 7.72 9.92
CA LEU A 374 -12.76 7.36 10.49
C LEU A 374 -11.58 7.74 9.61
N VAL A 375 -11.71 7.61 8.29
CA VAL A 375 -10.58 7.85 7.38
C VAL A 375 -10.36 9.36 7.15
N PRO A 376 -9.11 9.84 7.05
CA PRO A 376 -8.79 11.28 7.09
C PRO A 376 -8.97 12.03 5.76
N ARG A 377 -9.22 11.34 4.64
CA ARG A 377 -9.24 11.96 3.30
C ARG A 377 -10.53 11.76 2.51
N ILE A 378 -11.43 10.92 2.99
CA ILE A 378 -12.67 10.58 2.30
C ILE A 378 -13.84 11.14 3.10
N ASN A 379 -14.75 11.83 2.42
CA ASN A 379 -16.02 12.27 2.98
C ASN A 379 -17.17 11.54 2.30
N GLY A 380 -18.21 11.23 3.07
CA GLY A 380 -19.51 10.80 2.54
C GLY A 380 -20.30 11.97 1.96
N GLY A 381 -21.29 11.70 1.09
CA GLY A 381 -22.14 12.72 0.47
C GLY A 381 -21.90 12.93 -1.02
N GLY A 382 -22.25 14.13 -1.51
CA GLY A 382 -22.17 14.49 -2.93
C GLY A 382 -23.19 13.74 -3.78
N SER A 383 -22.72 13.05 -4.81
CA SER A 383 -23.54 12.18 -5.68
C SER A 383 -23.89 10.82 -5.05
N LEU A 384 -23.45 10.53 -3.83
CA LEU A 384 -23.67 9.24 -3.15
C LEU A 384 -23.27 8.06 -4.05
N GLY A 385 -22.05 8.10 -4.59
CA GLY A 385 -21.56 7.10 -5.53
C GLY A 385 -22.32 7.07 -6.84
N GLY A 386 -22.67 8.24 -7.39
CA GLY A 386 -23.44 8.35 -8.62
C GLY A 386 -24.94 8.16 -8.45
N THR A 387 -25.45 7.66 -7.32
CA THR A 387 -26.88 7.34 -7.14
C THR A 387 -27.82 8.53 -7.04
N VAL A 388 -27.27 9.73 -6.86
CA VAL A 388 -28.01 10.98 -6.87
C VAL A 388 -27.49 11.87 -7.99
N ARG A 389 -28.41 12.35 -8.83
CA ARG A 389 -28.13 13.45 -9.75
C ARG A 389 -27.87 14.72 -8.94
N THR A 390 -26.64 15.19 -8.98
CA THR A 390 -26.29 16.51 -8.45
C THR A 390 -26.61 17.58 -9.48
N ASP A 391 -27.65 18.37 -9.24
CA ASP A 391 -27.93 19.57 -10.02
C ASP A 391 -26.93 20.68 -9.70
N VAL A 392 -26.43 21.36 -10.73
CA VAL A 392 -25.40 22.42 -10.62
C VAL A 392 -25.85 23.57 -9.70
N ALA A 393 -27.17 23.79 -9.55
CA ALA A 393 -27.73 24.87 -8.74
C ALA A 393 -27.82 24.56 -7.23
N THR A 394 -27.80 23.28 -6.83
CA THR A 394 -27.93 22.83 -5.42
C THR A 394 -26.72 22.02 -4.95
N ALA A 395 -25.73 21.83 -5.82
CA ALA A 395 -24.50 21.12 -5.54
C ALA A 395 -23.67 21.82 -4.46
N VAL A 396 -23.65 21.25 -3.25
CA VAL A 396 -22.73 21.64 -2.18
C VAL A 396 -21.41 20.92 -2.42
N GLU A 397 -20.32 21.68 -2.50
CA GLU A 397 -18.98 21.12 -2.68
C GLU A 397 -18.60 20.23 -1.50
N LEU A 398 -18.22 18.98 -1.78
CA LEU A 398 -17.62 18.09 -0.79
C LEU A 398 -16.36 18.77 -0.22
N GLN A 399 -16.38 19.04 1.08
CA GLN A 399 -15.25 19.68 1.74
C GLN A 399 -14.12 18.67 1.91
N LEU A 400 -12.88 19.15 1.88
CA LEU A 400 -11.75 18.32 2.27
C LEU A 400 -11.72 18.22 3.79
N LYS A 401 -11.49 17.01 4.27
CA LYS A 401 -11.21 16.72 5.66
C LYS A 401 -9.90 17.40 6.11
N PRO A 402 -9.93 18.27 7.13
CA PRO A 402 -8.72 18.91 7.67
C PRO A 402 -7.80 17.91 8.39
N GLU A 403 -8.27 16.69 8.62
CA GLU A 403 -7.56 15.65 9.37
C GLU A 403 -6.18 15.34 8.76
N ARG A 404 -5.21 15.03 9.63
CA ARG A 404 -3.90 14.54 9.23
C ARG A 404 -3.98 13.04 8.93
N LEU A 405 -2.91 12.51 8.33
CA LEU A 405 -2.80 11.08 8.16
C LEU A 405 -2.41 10.42 9.48
N TYR A 406 -2.95 9.24 9.74
CA TYR A 406 -2.56 8.38 10.85
C TYR A 406 -1.09 7.98 10.71
N ALA A 407 -0.34 8.14 11.80
CA ALA A 407 1.07 7.72 11.87
C ALA A 407 1.24 6.29 12.41
N SER A 408 0.29 5.82 13.21
CA SER A 408 0.21 4.43 13.68
C SER A 408 -1.23 3.95 13.62
N LEU A 409 -1.42 2.63 13.68
CA LEU A 409 -2.75 2.04 13.70
C LEU A 409 -3.53 2.39 14.97
N ASP A 410 -2.86 2.58 16.10
CA ASP A 410 -3.48 2.95 17.38
C ASP A 410 -4.22 4.30 17.31
N GLU A 411 -3.78 5.19 16.42
CA GLU A 411 -4.47 6.47 16.23
C GLU A 411 -5.88 6.30 15.67
N LEU A 412 -6.20 5.16 15.04
CA LEU A 412 -7.55 4.83 14.57
C LEU A 412 -8.57 4.76 15.71
N LEU A 413 -8.14 4.54 16.96
CA LEU A 413 -9.03 4.54 18.13
C LEU A 413 -9.47 5.95 18.54
N PHE A 414 -8.74 6.99 18.12
CA PHE A 414 -8.89 8.34 18.62
C PHE A 414 -9.31 9.31 17.51
N SER A 415 -10.25 10.19 17.82
CA SER A 415 -10.64 11.27 16.92
C SER A 415 -9.58 12.36 16.89
N GLU A 416 -9.49 13.06 15.78
CA GLU A 416 -8.55 14.19 15.65
C GLU A 416 -9.07 15.48 16.28
N SER A 417 -10.37 15.56 16.58
CA SER A 417 -10.97 16.73 17.22
C SER A 417 -10.57 16.77 18.69
N PRO A 418 -9.77 17.76 19.14
CA PRO A 418 -9.45 17.90 20.55
C PRO A 418 -10.72 18.30 21.31
N VAL A 419 -10.96 17.63 22.44
CA VAL A 419 -11.88 18.13 23.46
C VAL A 419 -11.20 19.28 24.19
N ASN A 420 -11.99 20.20 24.74
CA ASN A 420 -11.53 21.17 25.73
C ASN A 420 -10.61 20.49 26.76
N GLY A 421 -9.34 20.90 26.82
CA GLY A 421 -8.32 20.29 27.68
C GLY A 421 -7.26 19.45 26.95
N GLY A 422 -7.30 19.36 25.62
CA GLY A 422 -6.23 18.72 24.82
C GLY A 422 -6.27 17.19 24.77
N GLN A 423 -7.31 16.57 25.30
CA GLN A 423 -7.59 15.15 25.16
C GLN A 423 -8.35 14.88 23.86
N ARG A 424 -8.05 13.77 23.18
CA ARG A 424 -8.79 13.31 22.00
C ARG A 424 -9.96 12.44 22.43
N GLU A 425 -11.12 12.56 21.77
CA GLU A 425 -12.23 11.63 21.99
C GLU A 425 -11.93 10.27 21.36
N THR A 426 -12.60 9.21 21.79
CA THR A 426 -12.55 7.94 21.05
C THR A 426 -13.45 8.03 19.82
N ASN A 427 -13.06 7.31 18.78
CA ASN A 427 -13.81 7.30 17.52
C ASN A 427 -15.20 6.63 17.65
N ASP A 428 -15.44 5.88 18.73
CA ASP A 428 -16.74 5.26 19.08
C ASP A 428 -17.90 6.26 19.08
N LYS A 429 -17.62 7.53 19.41
CA LYS A 429 -18.63 8.60 19.37
C LYS A 429 -19.19 8.83 17.96
N TYR A 430 -18.39 8.62 16.92
CA TYR A 430 -18.76 8.89 15.53
C TYR A 430 -19.33 7.67 14.81
N VAL A 431 -18.94 6.47 15.24
CA VAL A 431 -19.42 5.20 14.67
C VAL A 431 -20.59 4.59 15.45
N GLY A 432 -20.80 4.96 16.71
CA GLY A 432 -21.83 4.36 17.58
C GLY A 432 -21.32 3.11 18.30
N THR A 433 -21.95 2.76 19.43
CA THR A 433 -21.50 1.71 20.35
C THR A 433 -21.47 0.30 19.73
N ASP A 434 -22.36 0.01 18.79
CA ASP A 434 -22.47 -1.32 18.17
C ASP A 434 -21.39 -1.58 17.10
N GLY A 435 -20.66 -0.53 16.68
CA GLY A 435 -19.57 -0.59 15.70
C GLY A 435 -18.22 -0.12 16.25
N ALA A 436 -18.08 0.04 17.56
CA ALA A 436 -16.87 0.54 18.19
C ALA A 436 -15.64 -0.33 17.85
N ILE A 437 -14.57 0.29 17.33
CA ILE A 437 -13.28 -0.39 17.17
C ILE A 437 -12.62 -0.40 18.55
N THR A 438 -12.79 -1.50 19.28
CA THR A 438 -12.15 -1.66 20.58
C THR A 438 -10.67 -2.02 20.42
N PRO A 439 -9.84 -1.83 21.47
CA PRO A 439 -8.46 -2.30 21.45
C PRO A 439 -8.31 -3.79 21.12
N ASP A 440 -9.22 -4.65 21.58
CA ASP A 440 -9.21 -6.09 21.26
C ASP A 440 -9.42 -6.34 19.76
N ILE A 441 -10.38 -5.64 19.15
CA ILE A 441 -10.64 -5.72 17.71
C ILE A 441 -9.45 -5.21 16.91
N LEU A 442 -8.86 -4.09 17.34
CA LEU A 442 -7.68 -3.54 16.67
C LEU A 442 -6.51 -4.50 16.75
N GLU A 443 -6.26 -5.11 17.91
CA GLU A 443 -5.21 -6.12 18.09
C GLU A 443 -5.42 -7.35 17.17
N LYS A 444 -6.67 -7.78 16.99
CA LYS A 444 -7.00 -8.87 16.06
C LYS A 444 -6.80 -8.49 14.59
N THR A 445 -7.07 -7.24 14.23
CA THR A 445 -7.08 -6.77 12.82
C THR A 445 -5.79 -6.09 12.38
N LYS A 446 -4.90 -5.69 13.31
CA LYS A 446 -3.68 -4.90 13.02
C LYS A 446 -2.78 -5.51 11.96
N PHE A 447 -2.74 -6.85 11.86
CA PHE A 447 -1.90 -7.55 10.89
C PHE A 447 -2.28 -7.22 9.44
N PHE A 448 -3.55 -6.91 9.17
CA PHE A 448 -4.08 -6.66 7.84
C PHE A 448 -4.10 -5.18 7.45
N LEU A 449 -3.72 -4.29 8.38
CA LEU A 449 -3.81 -2.84 8.22
C LEU A 449 -2.42 -2.22 8.18
N THR A 450 -2.29 -1.12 7.45
CA THR A 450 -1.07 -0.31 7.48
C THR A 450 -1.41 1.19 7.39
N PRO A 451 -0.69 2.09 8.09
CA PRO A 451 -0.81 3.52 7.85
C PRO A 451 0.10 4.00 6.70
N TYR A 452 0.99 3.14 6.21
CA TYR A 452 2.01 3.51 5.23
C TYR A 452 1.81 2.78 3.90
N SER A 453 2.03 3.49 2.80
CA SER A 453 2.18 2.87 1.48
C SER A 453 3.33 3.58 0.77
N ARG A 454 4.43 2.86 0.59
CA ARG A 454 5.65 3.38 -0.03
C ARG A 454 6.15 2.37 -1.04
N SER A 455 6.16 2.75 -2.32
CA SER A 455 6.80 1.98 -3.37
C SER A 455 8.04 2.72 -3.88
N PRO A 456 9.08 2.02 -4.35
CA PRO A 456 10.22 2.70 -4.96
C PRO A 456 9.85 3.33 -6.31
N ASP A 457 10.38 4.53 -6.57
CA ASP A 457 10.21 5.27 -7.83
C ASP A 457 11.09 4.74 -8.99
N LEU A 458 11.57 3.51 -8.88
CA LEU A 458 12.44 2.87 -9.86
C LEU A 458 11.64 1.95 -10.79
N ASN A 459 12.04 1.92 -12.06
CA ASN A 459 11.57 0.98 -13.07
C ASN A 459 12.37 -0.34 -13.00
N LEU A 460 11.99 -1.31 -13.83
CA LEU A 460 12.64 -2.64 -13.90
C LEU A 460 14.15 -2.62 -14.20
N PHE A 461 14.68 -1.49 -14.68
CA PHE A 461 16.11 -1.31 -14.97
C PHE A 461 16.86 -0.60 -13.83
N GLY A 462 16.22 -0.38 -12.68
CA GLY A 462 16.78 0.38 -11.56
C GLY A 462 16.94 1.88 -11.86
N LEU A 463 16.16 2.40 -12.82
CA LEU A 463 16.20 3.81 -13.23
C LEU A 463 14.87 4.51 -12.90
N PRO A 464 14.82 5.85 -12.78
CA PRO A 464 13.57 6.56 -12.48
C PRO A 464 12.39 6.24 -13.41
N ARG A 465 11.18 6.12 -12.85
CA ARG A 465 9.93 6.06 -13.62
C ARG A 465 9.60 7.42 -14.24
N VAL A 466 8.88 7.42 -15.37
CA VAL A 466 8.35 8.64 -16.00
C VAL A 466 6.89 8.80 -15.62
N THR A 467 6.53 9.96 -15.08
CA THR A 467 5.16 10.27 -14.68
C THR A 467 4.33 10.67 -15.90
N ILE A 468 3.15 10.04 -16.02
CA ILE A 468 2.19 10.24 -17.12
C ILE A 468 1.06 11.22 -16.72
N TRP A 469 1.42 12.35 -16.13
CA TRP A 469 0.47 13.41 -15.76
C TRP A 469 0.73 14.68 -16.58
N PRO A 470 -0.30 15.33 -17.15
CA PRO A 470 -0.11 16.57 -17.88
C PRO A 470 0.22 17.70 -16.91
N VAL A 471 1.43 18.25 -17.02
CA VAL A 471 1.80 19.48 -16.32
C VAL A 471 2.17 20.58 -17.29
N ASN A 472 2.01 21.80 -16.80
CA ASN A 472 2.40 22.98 -17.54
C ASN A 472 3.92 23.12 -17.68
N GLN A 473 4.38 23.68 -18.78
CA GLN A 473 5.77 24.11 -18.92
C GLN A 473 6.11 25.27 -17.97
N SER A 474 5.19 26.23 -17.78
CA SER A 474 5.34 27.29 -16.77
C SER A 474 5.28 26.68 -15.37
N ALA A 475 6.22 27.06 -14.50
CA ALA A 475 6.23 26.62 -13.11
C ALA A 475 5.49 27.58 -12.16
N ASP A 476 4.99 28.69 -12.70
CA ASP A 476 4.33 29.75 -11.93
C ASP A 476 2.86 29.42 -11.63
N GLU A 477 2.44 29.69 -10.40
CA GLU A 477 1.09 29.42 -9.88
C GLU A 477 0.03 30.36 -10.45
N ALA A 478 0.42 31.56 -10.85
CA ALA A 478 -0.48 32.54 -11.44
C ALA A 478 -0.74 32.29 -12.93
N THR A 479 0.09 31.46 -13.58
CA THR A 479 0.04 31.30 -15.04
C THR A 479 0.03 29.85 -15.52
N GLY A 480 0.40 28.84 -14.71
CA GLY A 480 0.60 27.49 -15.25
C GLY A 480 0.22 26.28 -14.39
N ARG A 481 0.64 26.21 -13.11
CA ARG A 481 0.48 24.99 -12.29
C ARG A 481 -0.32 25.26 -11.03
N ASN A 482 -1.36 24.47 -10.79
CA ASN A 482 -2.02 24.45 -9.48
C ASN A 482 -1.15 23.72 -8.43
N GLY A 483 -1.57 23.75 -7.16
CA GLY A 483 -0.86 23.06 -6.08
C GLY A 483 -0.70 21.55 -6.31
N PHE A 484 -1.63 20.92 -7.03
CA PHE A 484 -1.61 19.49 -7.36
C PHE A 484 -0.49 19.17 -8.37
N ASP A 485 -0.41 19.93 -9.46
CA ASP A 485 0.63 19.86 -10.49
C ASP A 485 2.02 20.15 -9.92
N ARG A 486 2.11 21.05 -8.94
CA ARG A 486 3.36 21.32 -8.22
C ARG A 486 3.81 20.11 -7.40
N ALA A 487 2.90 19.49 -6.66
CA ALA A 487 3.19 18.29 -5.87
C ALA A 487 3.61 17.13 -6.78
N ILE A 488 2.88 16.88 -7.87
CA ILE A 488 3.23 15.84 -8.84
C ILE A 488 4.60 16.14 -9.46
N ALA A 489 4.83 17.36 -9.95
CA ALA A 489 6.11 17.71 -10.55
C ALA A 489 7.28 17.61 -9.56
N PHE A 490 7.04 17.90 -8.27
CA PHE A 490 8.01 17.69 -7.20
C PHE A 490 8.34 16.20 -7.05
N CYS A 491 7.33 15.34 -6.92
CA CYS A 491 7.52 13.89 -6.82
C CYS A 491 8.19 13.29 -8.07
N SER A 492 7.95 13.86 -9.25
CA SER A 492 8.57 13.43 -10.51
C SER A 492 9.97 14.01 -10.76
N THR A 493 10.57 14.71 -9.79
CA THR A 493 11.89 15.35 -9.94
C THR A 493 12.93 14.65 -9.07
N ILE A 494 13.97 14.11 -9.70
CA ILE A 494 15.08 13.42 -9.02
C ILE A 494 16.39 14.06 -9.48
N GLY A 495 17.23 14.49 -8.53
CA GLY A 495 18.53 15.10 -8.83
C GLY A 495 18.43 16.34 -9.75
N ALA A 496 17.43 17.19 -9.52
CA ALA A 496 17.07 18.35 -10.35
C ALA A 496 16.65 18.02 -11.80
N LYS A 497 16.48 16.74 -12.15
CA LYS A 497 15.96 16.30 -13.45
C LYS A 497 14.49 15.93 -13.33
N LYS A 498 13.67 16.44 -14.24
CA LYS A 498 12.23 16.22 -14.29
C LYS A 498 11.93 15.00 -15.16
N PHE A 499 11.33 13.96 -14.57
CA PHE A 499 10.83 12.76 -15.26
C PHE A 499 9.34 12.87 -15.54
N ILE A 500 8.91 14.02 -16.07
CA ILE A 500 7.51 14.32 -16.39
C ILE A 500 7.44 15.13 -17.69
N PHE A 501 6.43 14.84 -18.51
CA PHE A 501 6.18 15.56 -19.74
C PHE A 501 5.48 16.90 -19.47
N THR A 502 5.86 17.94 -20.22
CA THR A 502 5.28 19.28 -20.07
C THR A 502 4.48 19.70 -21.29
N ARG A 503 3.48 20.55 -21.11
CA ARG A 503 2.63 21.12 -22.17
C ARG A 503 2.72 22.64 -22.18
N SER A 504 2.61 23.24 -23.36
CA SER A 504 2.48 24.68 -23.51
C SER A 504 1.06 25.16 -23.19
N LEU A 505 0.95 26.34 -22.59
CA LEU A 505 -0.32 27.04 -22.32
C LEU A 505 -0.93 27.73 -23.53
N ALA A 506 -0.15 27.93 -24.59
CA ALA A 506 -0.64 28.67 -25.74
C ALA A 506 -1.82 27.91 -26.36
N SER A 507 -2.91 28.61 -26.68
CA SER A 507 -4.06 28.06 -27.40
C SER A 507 -3.68 27.39 -28.73
N SER A 508 -2.53 27.79 -29.30
CA SER A 508 -1.89 27.17 -30.47
C SER A 508 -1.07 25.91 -30.15
N GLY A 509 -0.68 25.66 -28.90
CA GLY A 509 0.06 24.48 -28.47
C GLY A 509 -0.76 23.19 -28.64
N ALA A 510 -2.02 23.22 -28.23
CA ALA A 510 -2.96 22.10 -28.44
C ALA A 510 -3.20 21.80 -29.92
N LEU A 511 -3.21 22.85 -30.75
CA LEU A 511 -3.43 22.74 -32.20
C LEU A 511 -2.14 22.49 -32.97
N SER A 512 -0.98 22.61 -32.32
CA SER A 512 0.32 22.34 -32.92
C SER A 512 0.62 20.85 -32.86
N THR A 513 1.22 20.36 -33.94
CA THR A 513 1.67 18.97 -34.05
C THR A 513 3.09 18.78 -33.50
N THR A 514 3.81 19.86 -33.17
CA THR A 514 5.23 19.82 -32.79
C THR A 514 5.57 20.55 -31.50
N ASN A 515 4.85 21.63 -31.14
CA ASN A 515 5.28 22.53 -30.04
C ASN A 515 5.43 21.82 -28.68
N ASP A 516 4.51 20.92 -28.33
CA ASP A 516 4.57 20.22 -27.06
C ASP A 516 5.61 19.08 -27.09
N ILE A 517 5.76 18.36 -28.20
CA ILE A 517 6.64 17.17 -28.26
C ILE A 517 8.10 17.50 -28.58
N GLN A 518 8.32 18.50 -29.44
CA GLN A 518 9.61 18.88 -30.00
C GLN A 518 9.65 20.39 -30.24
N GLN A 519 9.58 21.18 -29.17
CA GLN A 519 9.76 22.64 -29.23
C GLN A 519 11.14 23.00 -29.82
N THR A 520 12.16 22.28 -29.37
CA THR A 520 13.53 22.29 -29.91
C THR A 520 14.09 20.87 -29.86
N ALA A 521 15.16 20.60 -30.60
CA ALA A 521 15.87 19.31 -30.58
C ALA A 521 16.44 18.92 -29.20
N TYR A 522 16.51 19.88 -28.26
CA TYR A 522 17.08 19.73 -26.91
C TYR A 522 16.06 19.98 -25.79
N SER A 523 14.77 20.06 -26.12
CA SER A 523 13.72 20.24 -25.11
C SER A 523 13.62 19.04 -24.17
N GLN A 524 13.15 19.26 -22.94
CA GLN A 524 13.00 18.22 -21.91
C GLN A 524 12.19 17.02 -22.41
N ASN A 525 11.09 17.26 -23.13
CA ASN A 525 10.24 16.19 -23.67
C ASN A 525 11.00 15.33 -24.68
N VAL A 526 11.83 15.93 -25.56
CA VAL A 526 12.70 15.18 -26.49
C VAL A 526 13.71 14.33 -25.72
N ALA A 527 14.31 14.85 -24.65
CA ALA A 527 15.24 14.10 -23.82
C ALA A 527 14.56 12.89 -23.15
N LEU A 528 13.35 13.06 -22.61
CA LEU A 528 12.55 11.98 -22.04
C LEU A 528 12.13 10.94 -23.08
N MET A 529 11.74 11.37 -24.28
CA MET A 529 11.41 10.45 -25.38
C MET A 529 12.62 9.60 -25.78
N LYS A 530 13.81 10.22 -25.91
CA LYS A 530 15.05 9.48 -26.20
C LYS A 530 15.42 8.53 -25.07
N TYR A 531 15.22 8.93 -23.82
CA TYR A 531 15.40 8.08 -22.66
C TYR A 531 14.47 6.85 -22.69
N LEU A 532 13.17 7.04 -22.92
CA LEU A 532 12.21 5.95 -23.05
C LEU A 532 12.55 5.03 -24.22
N ARG A 533 12.90 5.59 -25.38
CA ARG A 533 13.34 4.81 -26.55
C ARG A 533 14.53 3.93 -26.21
N GLN A 534 15.54 4.48 -25.54
CA GLN A 534 16.70 3.72 -25.08
C GLN A 534 16.29 2.59 -24.13
N LEU A 535 15.42 2.84 -23.15
CA LEU A 535 14.93 1.81 -22.23
C LEU A 535 14.20 0.68 -22.97
N THR A 536 13.33 1.01 -23.91
CA THR A 536 12.53 0.03 -24.67
C THR A 536 13.36 -0.85 -25.62
N SER A 537 14.58 -0.45 -25.94
CA SER A 537 15.55 -1.24 -26.71
C SER A 537 16.44 -2.13 -25.84
N ARG A 538 16.44 -1.93 -24.51
CA ARG A 538 17.28 -2.73 -23.60
C ARG A 538 16.63 -4.08 -23.31
N PRO A 539 17.42 -5.17 -23.24
CA PRO A 539 16.95 -6.46 -22.76
C PRO A 539 16.29 -6.33 -21.39
N ILE A 540 15.08 -6.88 -21.22
CA ILE A 540 14.34 -6.81 -19.95
C ILE A 540 15.00 -7.78 -18.96
N PRO A 541 15.54 -7.30 -17.82
CA PRO A 541 16.17 -8.17 -16.83
C PRO A 541 15.26 -9.30 -16.38
N GLY A 542 15.74 -10.54 -16.47
CA GLY A 542 14.98 -11.69 -15.97
C GLY A 542 13.84 -12.16 -16.88
N PHE A 543 13.55 -11.45 -17.97
CA PHE A 543 12.55 -11.83 -18.97
C PHE A 543 13.15 -12.00 -20.36
N GLY A 544 14.33 -11.42 -20.63
CA GLY A 544 14.94 -11.38 -21.95
C GLY A 544 14.08 -10.65 -22.99
N GLY A 545 14.55 -10.60 -24.24
CA GLY A 545 13.91 -9.81 -25.29
C GLY A 545 13.81 -8.33 -24.94
N ASN A 546 13.18 -7.53 -25.78
CA ASN A 546 12.90 -6.13 -25.47
C ASN A 546 11.61 -5.66 -26.17
N PHE A 547 11.15 -4.46 -25.82
CA PHE A 547 9.94 -3.90 -26.38
C PHE A 547 10.10 -3.63 -27.90
N GLU A 548 11.30 -3.22 -28.32
CA GLU A 548 11.64 -3.03 -29.73
C GLU A 548 11.52 -4.30 -30.56
N SER A 549 12.03 -5.45 -30.09
CA SER A 549 11.95 -6.72 -30.80
C SER A 549 10.52 -7.25 -30.88
N LYS A 550 9.69 -6.92 -29.89
CA LYS A 550 8.28 -7.34 -29.85
C LYS A 550 7.41 -6.58 -30.86
N TYR A 551 7.57 -5.26 -30.95
CA TYR A 551 6.69 -4.41 -31.78
C TYR A 551 7.35 -3.98 -33.10
N GLY A 552 8.67 -4.04 -33.22
CA GLY A 552 9.46 -3.44 -34.29
C GLY A 552 9.81 -1.97 -34.00
N THR A 553 10.91 -1.48 -34.56
CA THR A 553 11.46 -0.13 -34.33
C THR A 553 10.44 0.98 -34.60
N ASP A 554 9.72 0.91 -35.72
CA ASP A 554 8.76 1.94 -36.13
C ASP A 554 7.51 1.96 -35.24
N ASN A 555 6.93 0.78 -34.94
CA ASN A 555 5.74 0.69 -34.10
C ASN A 555 6.04 1.06 -32.65
N ARG A 556 7.20 0.68 -32.10
CA ARG A 556 7.66 1.15 -30.79
C ARG A 556 7.70 2.68 -30.75
N ASP A 557 8.34 3.30 -31.74
CA ASP A 557 8.47 4.75 -31.82
C ASP A 557 7.09 5.43 -31.92
N MET A 558 6.14 4.81 -32.62
CA MET A 558 4.75 5.26 -32.68
C MET A 558 4.03 5.14 -31.33
N ILE A 559 4.18 4.01 -30.63
CA ILE A 559 3.57 3.78 -29.29
C ILE A 559 4.07 4.80 -28.28
N LEU A 560 5.37 5.15 -28.30
CA LEU A 560 5.89 6.23 -27.45
C LEU A 560 5.23 7.58 -27.76
N GLY A 561 5.00 7.87 -29.04
CA GLY A 561 4.24 9.05 -29.47
C GLY A 561 2.76 9.00 -29.02
N GLU A 562 2.13 7.83 -29.04
CA GLU A 562 0.77 7.62 -28.55
C GLU A 562 0.63 7.87 -27.05
N ILE A 563 1.57 7.39 -26.25
CA ILE A 563 1.62 7.68 -24.80
C ILE A 563 1.69 9.19 -24.57
N PHE A 564 2.51 9.90 -25.34
CA PHE A 564 2.63 11.35 -25.22
C PHE A 564 1.34 12.09 -25.62
N ASP A 565 0.71 11.71 -26.73
CA ASP A 565 -0.56 12.32 -27.13
C ASP A 565 -1.70 11.98 -26.17
N TYR A 566 -1.69 10.79 -25.54
CA TYR A 566 -2.61 10.46 -24.46
C TYR A 566 -2.50 11.47 -23.31
N ILE A 567 -1.28 11.84 -22.90
CA ILE A 567 -1.05 12.88 -21.88
C ILE A 567 -1.61 14.23 -22.34
N ARG A 568 -1.50 14.57 -23.63
CA ARG A 568 -2.04 15.83 -24.18
C ARG A 568 -3.56 15.86 -24.22
N ILE A 569 -4.24 14.73 -24.35
CA ILE A 569 -5.70 14.69 -24.35
C ILE A 569 -6.31 14.55 -22.94
N ALA A 570 -5.49 14.20 -21.94
CA ALA A 570 -5.86 14.21 -20.54
C ALA A 570 -5.94 15.65 -19.99
N ASN A 571 -6.88 15.90 -19.08
CA ASN A 571 -7.08 17.17 -18.37
C ASN A 571 -6.97 18.43 -19.27
N LEU A 572 -7.85 18.55 -20.28
CA LEU A 572 -7.79 19.65 -21.26
C LEU A 572 -8.10 21.03 -20.68
N ARG A 573 -8.79 21.06 -19.55
CA ARG A 573 -9.17 22.26 -18.82
C ARG A 573 -9.02 21.93 -17.34
N ASP A 574 -8.12 22.64 -16.69
CA ASP A 574 -7.97 22.55 -15.26
C ASP A 574 -8.90 23.58 -14.61
N THR A 575 -9.89 23.10 -13.86
CA THR A 575 -10.93 23.92 -13.22
C THR A 575 -10.60 24.27 -11.77
N THR A 576 -9.48 23.80 -11.22
CA THR A 576 -9.12 23.96 -9.80
C THR A 576 -8.96 25.41 -9.33
N THR A 577 -8.78 26.36 -10.25
CA THR A 577 -8.70 27.80 -9.97
C THR A 577 -9.71 28.62 -10.80
N GLY A 578 -10.77 27.98 -11.30
CA GLY A 578 -11.81 28.60 -12.13
C GLY A 578 -11.72 28.22 -13.63
N MET A 579 -12.88 28.15 -14.29
CA MET A 579 -13.04 27.58 -15.64
C MET A 579 -12.29 28.31 -16.79
N THR A 580 -11.82 29.53 -16.56
CA THR A 580 -11.25 30.41 -17.60
C THR A 580 -9.73 30.50 -17.57
N SER A 581 -9.08 30.11 -16.47
CA SER A 581 -7.69 30.50 -16.18
C SER A 581 -6.66 29.50 -16.73
N TYR A 582 -6.98 28.19 -16.78
CA TYR A 582 -6.04 27.15 -17.21
C TYR A 582 -6.64 26.17 -18.24
N GLN A 583 -6.62 26.59 -19.51
CA GLN A 583 -7.14 25.79 -20.62
C GLN A 583 -6.00 25.35 -21.54
N TYR A 584 -5.55 24.11 -21.39
CA TYR A 584 -4.58 23.54 -22.33
C TYR A 584 -5.17 23.36 -23.73
N ALA A 585 -6.48 23.12 -23.86
CA ALA A 585 -7.17 23.09 -25.14
C ALA A 585 -8.51 23.85 -25.07
N LYS A 586 -8.48 25.15 -25.34
CA LYS A 586 -9.66 26.04 -25.30
C LYS A 586 -10.83 25.51 -26.15
N ALA A 587 -10.55 25.01 -27.35
CA ALA A 587 -11.56 24.47 -28.26
C ALA A 587 -11.95 23.01 -27.97
N GLY A 588 -11.36 22.36 -26.95
CA GLY A 588 -11.54 20.92 -26.70
C GLY A 588 -10.91 20.02 -27.76
N VAL A 589 -10.11 20.61 -28.66
CA VAL A 589 -9.41 19.93 -29.76
C VAL A 589 -7.92 19.92 -29.47
N VAL A 590 -7.29 18.76 -29.67
CA VAL A 590 -5.85 18.55 -29.60
C VAL A 590 -5.42 17.88 -30.90
N ALA A 591 -4.59 18.55 -31.68
CA ALA A 591 -4.03 18.00 -32.90
C ALA A 591 -3.05 16.86 -32.55
N PRO A 592 -3.11 15.72 -33.26
CA PRO A 592 -2.12 14.65 -33.12
C PRO A 592 -0.68 15.18 -33.27
N SER A 593 0.24 14.70 -32.44
CA SER A 593 1.64 15.04 -32.63
C SER A 593 2.19 14.44 -33.94
N ARG A 594 3.08 15.17 -34.61
CA ARG A 594 3.73 14.78 -35.87
C ARG A 594 5.13 15.37 -35.91
N ALA A 595 6.05 14.77 -35.17
CA ALA A 595 7.42 15.28 -35.02
C ALA A 595 8.47 14.18 -35.19
N ASP A 596 9.62 14.53 -35.79
CA ASP A 596 10.79 13.64 -35.86
C ASP A 596 11.66 13.84 -34.63
N VAL A 597 11.20 13.29 -33.51
CA VAL A 597 11.82 13.42 -32.19
C VAL A 597 13.17 12.70 -32.12
N PHE A 598 13.32 11.65 -32.93
CA PHE A 598 14.45 10.72 -32.88
C PHE A 598 15.51 10.99 -33.96
N GLY A 599 15.25 11.89 -34.91
CA GLY A 599 16.16 12.22 -36.01
C GLY A 599 16.28 11.10 -37.05
N THR A 600 15.24 10.30 -37.22
CA THR A 600 15.22 9.14 -38.14
C THR A 600 14.60 9.46 -39.50
N GLY A 601 14.14 10.69 -39.70
CA GLY A 601 13.33 11.10 -40.85
C GLY A 601 11.87 10.64 -40.77
N LYS A 602 11.49 9.89 -39.72
CA LYS A 602 10.12 9.42 -39.49
C LYS A 602 9.46 10.23 -38.39
N LYS A 603 8.24 10.70 -38.65
CA LYS A 603 7.43 11.42 -37.67
C LYS A 603 6.66 10.43 -36.81
N ILE A 604 6.63 10.68 -35.50
CA ILE A 604 5.85 9.91 -34.54
C ILE A 604 4.66 10.73 -34.03
N GLY A 605 3.64 10.04 -33.54
CA GLY A 605 2.55 10.61 -32.75
C GLY A 605 1.27 9.81 -32.84
N GLY A 606 0.44 9.90 -31.81
CA GLY A 606 -0.73 9.06 -31.65
C GLY A 606 -2.03 9.68 -32.11
N PHE A 607 -3.07 9.36 -31.36
CA PHE A 607 -4.39 9.93 -31.53
C PHE A 607 -4.51 11.20 -30.68
N GLY A 608 -4.71 12.32 -31.36
CA GLY A 608 -5.16 13.55 -30.71
C GLY A 608 -6.64 13.46 -30.34
N ARG A 609 -7.22 14.59 -29.96
CA ARG A 609 -8.66 14.74 -29.78
C ARG A 609 -9.19 15.67 -30.86
N ALA A 610 -9.75 15.12 -31.92
CA ALA A 610 -10.33 15.89 -33.01
C ALA A 610 -11.70 15.31 -33.39
N ALA A 611 -12.59 16.15 -33.90
CA ALA A 611 -13.86 15.66 -34.44
C ALA A 611 -13.59 14.80 -35.68
N THR A 612 -14.10 13.57 -35.68
CA THR A 612 -14.10 12.70 -36.85
C THR A 612 -15.39 12.90 -37.62
N ILE A 613 -15.30 13.14 -38.93
CA ILE A 613 -16.48 13.16 -39.81
C ILE A 613 -16.90 11.70 -40.01
N SER A 614 -18.04 11.30 -39.44
CA SER A 614 -18.60 9.95 -39.62
C SER A 614 -19.34 9.79 -40.94
N GLU A 615 -19.97 10.88 -41.40
CA GLU A 615 -20.71 10.93 -42.66
C GLU A 615 -20.75 12.39 -43.14
N ALA A 616 -20.60 12.60 -44.45
CA ALA A 616 -20.84 13.88 -45.10
C ALA A 616 -21.79 13.65 -46.27
N SER A 617 -22.97 14.28 -46.21
CA SER A 617 -23.95 14.25 -47.30
C SER A 617 -23.98 15.59 -48.03
N LEU A 618 -23.93 15.53 -49.36
CA LEU A 618 -24.05 16.70 -50.22
C LEU A 618 -25.47 16.70 -50.81
N VAL A 619 -26.29 17.68 -50.44
CA VAL A 619 -27.66 17.82 -50.94
C VAL A 619 -27.67 18.89 -52.02
N PHE A 620 -27.88 18.49 -53.27
CA PHE A 620 -28.19 19.43 -54.35
C PHE A 620 -29.68 19.75 -54.32
N TYR A 621 -30.03 21.00 -54.03
CA TYR A 621 -31.38 21.51 -54.20
C TYR A 621 -31.43 22.39 -55.43
N CYS A 622 -32.22 22.01 -56.43
CA CYS A 622 -32.52 22.88 -57.55
C CYS A 622 -33.57 23.90 -57.09
N SER A 623 -33.13 25.10 -56.73
CA SER A 623 -34.01 26.25 -56.56
C SER A 623 -34.45 26.73 -57.95
N GLY A 624 -35.38 26.01 -58.56
CA GLY A 624 -36.10 26.52 -59.72
C GLY A 624 -36.95 27.71 -59.28
N VAL A 625 -36.51 28.93 -59.60
CA VAL A 625 -37.42 30.07 -59.57
C VAL A 625 -38.38 29.84 -60.73
N GLU A 626 -39.66 29.59 -60.44
CA GLU A 626 -40.69 29.60 -61.48
C GLU A 626 -40.67 30.97 -62.13
N ALA A 627 -40.13 31.05 -63.35
CA ALA A 627 -40.39 32.20 -64.21
C ALA A 627 -41.89 32.22 -64.48
N ALA A 628 -42.55 33.32 -64.12
CA ALA A 628 -43.97 33.52 -64.34
C ALA A 628 -44.31 33.27 -65.82
N GLY A 629 -44.98 32.15 -66.11
CA GLY A 629 -45.43 31.79 -67.46
C GLY A 629 -45.24 30.33 -67.91
N ALA A 630 -44.58 29.47 -67.13
CA ALA A 630 -44.45 28.05 -67.51
C ALA A 630 -45.74 27.27 -67.19
N LYS A 631 -46.51 26.89 -68.22
CA LYS A 631 -47.61 25.93 -68.10
C LYS A 631 -47.06 24.49 -68.15
N ASN A 632 -47.40 23.68 -67.16
CA ASN A 632 -47.19 22.24 -67.21
C ASN A 632 -48.10 21.61 -68.27
N VAL A 633 -47.51 20.80 -69.16
CA VAL A 633 -48.23 19.79 -69.93
C VAL A 633 -48.37 18.60 -68.98
N ASP A 634 -49.62 18.21 -68.72
CA ASP A 634 -50.08 17.12 -67.85
C ASP A 634 -50.11 17.43 -66.33
N GLY A 635 -51.31 17.77 -65.87
CA GLY A 635 -51.65 18.19 -64.51
C GLY A 635 -51.59 17.10 -63.43
N ALA A 636 -50.42 16.53 -63.18
CA ALA A 636 -50.16 15.74 -61.98
C ALA A 636 -49.47 16.60 -60.90
N VAL A 637 -50.21 16.91 -59.83
CA VAL A 637 -49.63 17.47 -58.60
C VAL A 637 -48.72 16.40 -57.98
N ILE A 638 -47.42 16.64 -57.92
CA ILE A 638 -46.51 15.85 -57.06
C ILE A 638 -46.81 16.27 -55.61
N PRO A 639 -47.39 15.41 -54.76
CA PRO A 639 -47.60 15.77 -53.37
C PRO A 639 -46.25 15.90 -52.69
N CYS A 640 -46.02 17.06 -52.07
CA CYS A 640 -44.90 17.32 -51.18
C CYS A 640 -44.93 16.29 -50.04
N ARG A 641 -44.18 15.18 -50.17
CA ARG A 641 -44.04 14.20 -49.08
C ARG A 641 -43.19 14.83 -47.98
N ARG A 642 -43.88 15.24 -46.92
CA ARG A 642 -43.34 15.47 -45.58
C ARG A 642 -42.59 14.21 -45.15
N PHE A 643 -41.26 14.27 -45.06
CA PHE A 643 -40.50 13.17 -44.45
C PHE A 643 -40.70 13.21 -42.93
N SER A 644 -41.49 12.26 -42.42
CA SER A 644 -41.49 11.86 -41.01
C SER A 644 -40.20 11.09 -40.71
N ARG A 645 -39.46 11.49 -39.68
CA ARG A 645 -38.37 10.67 -39.10
C ARG A 645 -38.97 9.37 -38.55
N GLY A 646 -38.75 8.25 -39.24
CA GLY A 646 -38.98 6.91 -38.69
C GLY A 646 -37.69 6.39 -38.09
N SER A 647 -37.61 6.36 -36.77
CA SER A 647 -36.66 5.53 -36.02
C SER A 647 -37.33 4.18 -35.77
N ASP A 648 -37.06 3.20 -36.64
CA ASP A 648 -37.24 1.79 -36.34
C ASP A 648 -36.46 0.97 -37.36
N ALA A 649 -35.27 0.53 -36.95
CA ALA A 649 -34.50 -0.50 -37.64
C ALA A 649 -34.17 -1.58 -36.61
N GLY A 650 -35.09 -2.53 -36.46
CA GLY A 650 -34.83 -3.82 -35.86
C GLY A 650 -33.79 -4.57 -36.70
N ARG A 651 -32.77 -5.12 -36.03
CA ARG A 651 -31.80 -6.04 -36.61
C ARG A 651 -32.41 -7.44 -36.73
N SER A 652 -32.35 -8.02 -37.92
CA SER A 652 -32.28 -9.47 -38.14
C SER A 652 -30.82 -9.89 -38.25
#